data_AF-A0A7X5F8J8-F1
#
_entry.id   AF-A0A7X5F8J8-F1
#
_cell.length_a   1.000
_cell.length_b   1.000
_cell.length_c   1.000
_cell.angle_alpha   90.00
_cell.angle_beta   90.00
_cell.angle_gamma   90.00
#
_symmetry.space_group_name_H-M   'P 1'
#
loop_
_entity.id
_entity.type
_entity.pdbx_description
1 polymer ?
#
loop_
_entity_poly.entity_id
_entity_poly.type
_entity_poly.pdbx_seq_one_letter_code
_entity_poly.pdbx_strand_id
1 'polypeptide(L)'
;MPPIKTLPLPPAARAKTVTAVLGPTNTGKTHLAIERMLAQPSGLIGLPLRLLAREVYARLVARAGEAAVALITGEEKIIPKTPRFWVCTVEAMPLDLNTEFVAIDEVQLAADLDRGHVFTNRILNLRGRSETLLLGAATIRPLLEKLIPGLNVVTRPRMSVLTYAGSKKITRLPTRSAAVAFSASEVYAIAELIRRQRGGAAVVLGSLSPRTRNAQVELFQNGDVDYLVATDAIGMGLNLDVDHIAFAGNRKFDGYQYRALTPAEMAQIAGRAGRHMRDGTFGVTGRVDPLDDELVENIESHRFDALKVLQWRNSQLDFASLTSLRETLDLPPREEGLTRAPVGDDIQALEHAARDPDIRDMATGPARVELLWDVCQVPDYRKIAPANHADLLTHLYTLLVRNGHVDEDWFQRQVAFADRVDGDIDTLANRIAHIRTWTFVANRVDWLKDPAYWQGVTRGIEDRLSDALHERLTQRFVDRRTSVLMRRLRENAMLEAEITQSGDVLVEGQHIGRLQGFRFAPDAVSDSPEGKAVRAAAQKALASEIEARADRVSRAANEDFVLSSDGTIRWQGEPVAKLTAGDDALAPGFVLLADEHLTGPARDKVQDRVNLWVKAHVGTLLKPLIDLKDAEGLEGLARGIAFRIYESLGILERQDAANEIRQLDQDMRASMRKLGVRFGAYNIYVPALLKPAPSQLLAQLWALKHGSPDMPGLAELPQLSASGRTSITVDPQIDKALYKVVGFRVCGPRAVRVDILERLADLIRPLIAWKPLDASVTPPEGAIAQGGAFTVTVAMTSLLGCAGDDFAEILKSLGYRAEKREIQRPVAAKAKPPEAVAAAAPVETEASAEQTAEAADVAAEIPAPDAVSEAAPAAEAAPAEQAAAEANAEASADAPELETVTIDIWRPGRGERRGRPEGEARRGGDRNRGQGQGQGEGRGQGRGDRRPHQGKREGGPEGSREGGRDGARPEGRRGDGNRPEGASRGEDRRGGPRRDDRKGGKPQGQGGRDQGNRDQGNRDRAPRADKPIDPNSPFAALMALKASMEKGKS
;
A
#
# COMPACT_ATOMS: atom_id res chain seq x y z
N MET A 1 -61.80 13.84 -42.16
CA MET A 1 -60.50 14.38 -41.70
C MET A 1 -60.76 15.50 -40.70
N PRO A 2 -60.07 15.59 -39.56
CA PRO A 2 -59.93 16.86 -38.85
C PRO A 2 -59.12 17.84 -39.72
N PRO A 3 -59.22 19.17 -39.51
CA PRO A 3 -58.43 20.12 -40.29
C PRO A 3 -56.94 19.88 -40.07
N ILE A 4 -56.18 19.91 -41.17
CA ILE A 4 -54.71 19.95 -41.13
C ILE A 4 -54.32 21.17 -40.29
N LYS A 5 -53.47 20.99 -39.27
CA LYS A 5 -52.94 22.11 -38.49
C LYS A 5 -52.17 23.01 -39.46
N THR A 6 -52.68 24.21 -39.71
CA THR A 6 -51.99 25.22 -40.53
C THR A 6 -50.77 25.71 -39.77
N LEU A 7 -49.61 25.09 -40.02
CA LEU A 7 -48.32 25.52 -39.51
C LEU A 7 -47.75 26.59 -40.46
N PRO A 8 -47.16 27.70 -39.98
CA PRO A 8 -46.99 28.06 -38.57
C PRO A 8 -48.27 28.63 -37.93
N LEU A 9 -48.38 28.51 -36.60
CA LEU A 9 -49.51 29.08 -35.86
C LEU A 9 -49.38 30.62 -35.79
N PRO A 10 -50.49 31.36 -36.03
CA PRO A 10 -50.49 32.81 -35.86
C PRO A 10 -50.28 33.19 -34.39
N PRO A 11 -49.56 34.28 -34.06
CA PRO A 11 -49.18 34.62 -32.69
C PRO A 11 -50.32 34.56 -31.65
N ALA A 12 -51.51 35.07 -31.99
CA ALA A 12 -52.68 35.06 -31.11
C ALA A 12 -53.20 33.65 -30.74
N ALA A 13 -52.91 32.63 -31.56
CA ALA A 13 -53.25 31.24 -31.25
C ALA A 13 -52.20 30.56 -30.36
N ARG A 14 -50.98 31.10 -30.27
CA ARG A 14 -49.83 30.43 -29.64
C ARG A 14 -49.95 30.28 -28.13
N ALA A 15 -50.64 31.18 -27.42
CA ALA A 15 -50.77 31.11 -25.96
C ALA A 15 -51.82 30.10 -25.49
N LYS A 16 -52.71 29.64 -26.38
CA LYS A 16 -53.82 28.75 -26.02
C LYS A 16 -53.31 27.43 -25.41
N THR A 17 -53.72 27.13 -24.18
CA THR A 17 -53.27 26.00 -23.33
C THR A 17 -51.81 26.04 -22.84
N VAL A 18 -51.03 27.08 -23.13
CA VAL A 18 -49.59 27.08 -22.83
C VAL A 18 -49.28 27.62 -21.43
N THR A 19 -48.46 26.88 -20.68
CA THR A 19 -47.77 27.38 -19.48
C THR A 19 -46.28 27.09 -19.58
N ALA A 20 -45.45 28.09 -19.35
CA ALA A 20 -44.00 27.92 -19.21
C ALA A 20 -43.64 27.67 -17.74
N VAL A 21 -42.95 26.57 -17.46
CA VAL A 21 -42.45 26.23 -16.12
C VAL A 21 -40.93 26.44 -16.14
N LEU A 22 -40.46 27.50 -15.51
CA LEU A 22 -39.08 27.98 -15.67
C LEU A 22 -38.30 27.93 -14.34
N GLY A 23 -36.99 27.65 -14.42
CA GLY A 23 -36.10 27.63 -13.25
C GLY A 23 -34.79 26.88 -13.54
N PRO A 24 -33.82 26.88 -12.59
CA PRO A 24 -32.54 26.19 -12.73
C PRO A 24 -32.67 24.65 -12.81
N THR A 25 -31.54 23.93 -12.81
CA THR A 25 -31.51 22.47 -12.59
C THR A 25 -31.96 22.11 -11.17
N ASN A 26 -32.18 20.82 -10.88
CA ASN A 26 -32.68 20.31 -9.59
C ASN A 26 -33.96 21.03 -9.07
N THR A 27 -34.92 21.26 -9.97
CA THR A 27 -36.21 21.97 -9.75
C THR A 27 -37.45 21.10 -9.97
N GLY A 28 -37.28 19.82 -10.33
CA GLY A 28 -38.38 18.88 -10.55
C GLY A 28 -39.30 19.12 -11.77
N LYS A 29 -38.92 20.02 -12.71
CA LYS A 29 -39.75 20.37 -13.89
C LYS A 29 -40.24 19.16 -14.69
N THR A 30 -39.32 18.29 -15.11
CA THR A 30 -39.63 17.09 -15.91
C THR A 30 -40.51 16.08 -15.15
N HIS A 31 -40.37 16.00 -13.82
CA HIS A 31 -41.23 15.15 -12.98
C HIS A 31 -42.66 15.70 -12.93
N LEU A 32 -42.84 17.00 -12.74
CA LEU A 32 -44.15 17.66 -12.83
C LEU A 32 -44.80 17.42 -14.19
N ALA A 33 -44.04 17.50 -15.28
CA ALA A 33 -44.55 17.23 -16.63
C ALA A 33 -44.99 15.76 -16.80
N ILE A 34 -44.28 14.79 -16.21
CA ILE A 34 -44.69 13.37 -16.20
C ILE A 34 -46.01 13.18 -15.43
N GLU A 35 -46.18 13.82 -14.27
CA GLU A 35 -47.46 13.75 -13.53
C GLU A 35 -48.63 14.35 -14.34
N ARG A 36 -48.41 15.53 -14.95
CA ARG A 36 -49.43 16.20 -15.79
C ARG A 36 -49.75 15.40 -17.04
N MET A 37 -48.76 14.77 -17.67
CA MET A 37 -48.93 13.88 -18.81
C MET A 37 -49.78 12.64 -18.45
N LEU A 38 -49.46 11.97 -17.34
CA LEU A 38 -50.17 10.77 -16.89
C LEU A 38 -51.59 11.05 -16.41
N ALA A 39 -51.88 12.26 -15.92
CA ALA A 39 -53.22 12.71 -15.58
C ALA A 39 -54.14 12.93 -16.80
N GLN A 40 -53.62 12.81 -18.03
CA GLN A 40 -54.35 13.08 -19.28
C GLN A 40 -54.62 11.80 -20.09
N PRO A 41 -55.70 11.76 -20.90
CA PRO A 41 -56.01 10.62 -21.79
C PRO A 41 -54.86 10.23 -22.72
N SER A 42 -54.18 11.20 -23.33
CA SER A 42 -53.02 11.00 -24.20
C SER A 42 -52.05 12.18 -24.13
N GLY A 43 -50.76 11.92 -24.37
CA GLY A 43 -49.72 12.94 -24.24
C GLY A 43 -48.50 12.72 -25.14
N LEU A 44 -47.82 13.81 -25.46
CA LEU A 44 -46.56 13.83 -26.22
C LEU A 44 -45.52 14.64 -25.44
N ILE A 45 -44.31 14.12 -25.24
CA ILE A 45 -43.20 14.84 -24.59
C ILE A 45 -41.94 14.75 -25.45
N GLY A 46 -41.39 15.93 -25.80
CA GLY A 46 -40.14 16.11 -26.53
C GLY A 46 -39.02 16.50 -25.58
N LEU A 47 -37.92 15.75 -25.61
CA LEU A 47 -36.76 15.93 -24.73
C LEU A 47 -35.49 16.21 -25.56
N PRO A 48 -34.49 16.91 -25.02
CA PRO A 48 -33.36 17.36 -25.81
C PRO A 48 -32.34 16.27 -26.14
N LEU A 49 -32.42 15.09 -25.50
CA LEU A 49 -31.44 14.01 -25.65
C LEU A 49 -32.11 12.64 -25.60
N ARG A 50 -31.63 11.70 -26.42
CA ARG A 50 -32.07 10.28 -26.44
C ARG A 50 -32.01 9.62 -25.08
N LEU A 51 -31.02 9.97 -24.25
CA LEU A 51 -30.88 9.48 -22.88
C LEU A 51 -32.06 9.90 -21.97
N LEU A 52 -32.47 11.17 -22.02
CA LEU A 52 -33.65 11.65 -21.31
C LEU A 52 -34.93 11.03 -21.85
N ALA A 53 -35.04 10.87 -23.17
CA ALA A 53 -36.17 10.17 -23.78
C ALA A 53 -36.27 8.71 -23.28
N ARG A 54 -35.15 7.98 -23.16
CA ARG A 54 -35.12 6.62 -22.60
C ARG A 54 -35.43 6.59 -21.09
N GLU A 55 -34.92 7.55 -20.31
CA GLU A 55 -35.20 7.69 -18.86
C GLU A 55 -36.70 7.97 -18.61
N VAL A 56 -37.30 8.87 -19.37
CA VAL A 56 -38.73 9.23 -19.26
C VAL A 56 -39.63 8.13 -19.80
N TYR A 57 -39.24 7.45 -20.89
CA TYR A 57 -39.91 6.24 -21.37
C TYR A 57 -39.96 5.16 -20.28
N ALA A 58 -38.84 4.83 -19.65
CA ALA A 58 -38.80 3.83 -18.58
C ALA A 58 -39.71 4.20 -17.39
N ARG A 59 -39.73 5.48 -16.97
CA ARG A 59 -40.63 5.97 -15.91
C ARG A 59 -42.11 5.91 -16.28
N LEU A 60 -42.46 6.15 -17.54
CA LEU A 60 -43.84 6.08 -18.02
C LEU A 60 -44.27 4.61 -18.18
N VAL A 61 -43.42 3.74 -18.74
CA VAL A 61 -43.69 2.29 -18.84
C VAL A 61 -43.93 1.67 -17.47
N ALA A 62 -43.13 2.02 -16.46
CA ALA A 62 -43.28 1.56 -15.08
C ALA A 62 -44.59 2.01 -14.39
N ARG A 63 -45.39 2.90 -15.00
CA ARG A 63 -46.64 3.44 -14.44
C ARG A 63 -47.87 3.25 -15.32
N ALA A 64 -47.70 3.18 -16.64
CA ALA A 64 -48.77 3.05 -17.62
C ALA A 64 -48.76 1.70 -18.38
N GLY A 65 -47.69 0.91 -18.23
CA GLY A 65 -47.46 -0.33 -18.96
C GLY A 65 -46.86 -0.10 -20.35
N GLU A 66 -46.05 -1.06 -20.82
CA GLU A 66 -45.32 -0.99 -22.09
C GLU A 66 -46.26 -0.79 -23.31
N ALA A 67 -47.41 -1.45 -23.32
CA ALA A 67 -48.40 -1.34 -24.39
C ALA A 67 -49.00 0.06 -24.58
N ALA A 68 -48.83 0.97 -23.60
CA ALA A 68 -49.39 2.32 -23.61
C ALA A 68 -48.36 3.42 -23.95
N VAL A 69 -47.07 3.10 -24.06
CA VAL A 69 -45.99 4.11 -24.20
C VAL A 69 -45.14 3.83 -25.44
N ALA A 70 -44.95 4.85 -26.27
CA ALA A 70 -44.04 4.84 -27.42
C ALA A 70 -42.75 5.62 -27.13
N LEU A 71 -41.65 5.21 -27.76
CA LEU A 71 -40.37 5.92 -27.82
C LEU A 71 -40.01 6.20 -29.28
N ILE A 72 -39.63 7.44 -29.62
CA ILE A 72 -39.12 7.80 -30.96
C ILE A 72 -37.90 8.71 -30.83
N THR A 73 -36.74 8.26 -31.30
CA THR A 73 -35.56 9.10 -31.59
C THR A 73 -35.13 8.91 -33.04
N GLY A 74 -34.03 9.52 -33.48
CA GLY A 74 -33.54 9.36 -34.86
C GLY A 74 -33.05 7.93 -35.18
N GLU A 75 -32.68 7.16 -34.15
CA GLU A 75 -32.01 5.86 -34.27
C GLU A 75 -32.82 4.69 -33.66
N GLU A 76 -33.88 4.99 -32.91
CA GLU A 76 -34.66 4.03 -32.12
C GLU A 76 -36.15 4.38 -32.11
N LYS A 77 -36.98 3.45 -32.58
CA LYS A 77 -38.43 3.59 -32.67
C LYS A 77 -39.10 2.36 -32.04
N ILE A 78 -39.85 2.58 -30.96
CA ILE A 78 -40.65 1.56 -30.27
C ILE A 78 -42.07 2.09 -30.21
N ILE A 79 -42.99 1.46 -30.95
CA ILE A 79 -44.39 1.86 -31.01
C ILE A 79 -45.24 0.60 -30.74
N PRO A 80 -45.90 0.48 -29.57
CA PRO A 80 -46.83 -0.60 -29.32
C PRO A 80 -48.10 -0.46 -30.18
N LYS A 81 -49.00 -1.45 -30.14
CA LYS A 81 -50.23 -1.43 -30.97
C LYS A 81 -51.23 -0.32 -30.59
N THR A 82 -51.19 0.19 -29.36
CA THR A 82 -52.18 1.16 -28.82
C THR A 82 -51.53 2.24 -27.93
N PRO A 83 -50.60 3.06 -28.45
CA PRO A 83 -49.86 4.04 -27.66
C PRO A 83 -50.75 5.22 -27.22
N ARG A 84 -50.75 5.52 -25.93
CA ARG A 84 -51.37 6.71 -25.33
C ARG A 84 -50.37 7.84 -25.10
N PHE A 85 -49.15 7.47 -24.72
CA PHE A 85 -48.09 8.39 -24.33
C PHE A 85 -46.89 8.25 -25.27
N TRP A 86 -46.43 9.37 -25.81
CA TRP A 86 -45.36 9.42 -26.80
C TRP A 86 -44.17 10.16 -26.21
N VAL A 87 -43.03 9.49 -26.11
CA VAL A 87 -41.77 10.03 -25.60
C VAL A 87 -40.78 10.12 -26.75
N CYS A 88 -40.13 11.26 -26.94
CA CYS A 88 -39.29 11.46 -28.11
C CYS A 88 -38.19 12.50 -27.91
N THR A 89 -37.24 12.56 -28.85
CA THR A 89 -36.41 13.76 -29.01
C THR A 89 -37.22 14.89 -29.67
N VAL A 90 -36.87 16.15 -29.40
CA VAL A 90 -37.62 17.33 -29.93
C VAL A 90 -37.68 17.35 -31.47
N GLU A 91 -36.63 16.83 -32.12
CA GLU A 91 -36.54 16.56 -33.55
C GLU A 91 -37.60 15.54 -33.98
N ALA A 92 -37.65 14.39 -33.31
CA ALA A 92 -38.51 13.26 -33.63
C ALA A 92 -39.96 13.39 -33.11
N MET A 93 -40.37 14.57 -32.61
CA MET A 93 -41.76 14.86 -32.23
C MET A 93 -42.69 14.74 -33.46
N PRO A 94 -43.67 13.80 -33.47
CA PRO A 94 -44.63 13.73 -34.56
C PRO A 94 -45.58 14.94 -34.53
N LEU A 95 -45.78 15.58 -35.69
CA LEU A 95 -46.54 16.83 -35.81
C LEU A 95 -48.04 16.61 -36.13
N ASP A 96 -48.32 15.46 -36.74
CA ASP A 96 -49.64 14.91 -37.10
C ASP A 96 -50.46 14.51 -35.87
N LEU A 97 -49.81 14.05 -34.79
CA LEU A 97 -50.46 13.63 -33.55
C LEU A 97 -51.27 14.75 -32.88
N ASN A 98 -52.41 14.37 -32.27
CA ASN A 98 -53.40 15.28 -31.70
C ASN A 98 -53.73 14.96 -30.24
N THR A 99 -52.71 14.94 -29.39
CA THR A 99 -52.77 14.58 -27.96
C THR A 99 -53.46 15.64 -27.09
N GLU A 100 -53.94 15.24 -25.91
CA GLU A 100 -54.47 16.19 -24.92
C GLU A 100 -53.35 17.04 -24.30
N PHE A 101 -52.22 16.39 -24.00
CA PHE A 101 -51.03 16.99 -23.41
C PHE A 101 -49.87 17.09 -24.42
N VAL A 102 -49.13 18.20 -24.38
CA VAL A 102 -47.80 18.34 -25.00
C VAL A 102 -46.82 18.90 -23.97
N ALA A 103 -45.60 18.40 -23.94
CA ALA A 103 -44.48 19.06 -23.25
C ALA A 103 -43.22 19.13 -24.12
N ILE A 104 -42.45 20.21 -23.95
CA ILE A 104 -41.13 20.42 -24.56
C ILE A 104 -40.17 20.76 -23.41
N ASP A 105 -39.09 19.99 -23.24
CA ASP A 105 -38.11 20.17 -22.17
C ASP A 105 -36.83 20.90 -22.64
N GLU A 106 -36.16 21.58 -21.71
CA GLU A 106 -34.99 22.45 -21.90
C GLU A 106 -35.15 23.47 -23.06
N VAL A 107 -36.30 24.16 -23.12
CA VAL A 107 -36.67 25.08 -24.23
C VAL A 107 -35.67 26.20 -24.52
N GLN A 108 -34.78 26.57 -23.58
CA GLN A 108 -33.67 27.50 -23.81
C GLN A 108 -32.71 27.06 -24.93
N LEU A 109 -32.68 25.77 -25.29
CA LEU A 109 -31.98 25.28 -26.47
C LEU A 109 -32.50 25.84 -27.79
N ALA A 110 -33.63 26.55 -27.82
CA ALA A 110 -34.05 27.32 -28.98
C ALA A 110 -33.04 28.40 -29.42
N ALA A 111 -32.08 28.79 -28.56
CA ALA A 111 -30.95 29.65 -28.94
C ALA A 111 -29.72 28.90 -29.50
N ASP A 112 -29.69 27.56 -29.44
CA ASP A 112 -28.58 26.73 -29.91
C ASP A 112 -28.36 26.86 -31.43
N LEU A 113 -27.12 27.12 -31.84
CA LEU A 113 -26.74 27.48 -33.21
C LEU A 113 -27.00 26.40 -34.26
N ASP A 114 -27.02 25.14 -33.87
CA ASP A 114 -27.20 24.00 -34.78
C ASP A 114 -28.68 23.61 -34.83
N ARG A 115 -29.19 23.10 -33.71
CA ARG A 115 -30.53 22.46 -33.62
C ARG A 115 -31.61 23.33 -32.99
N GLY A 116 -31.29 24.52 -32.48
CA GLY A 116 -32.25 25.40 -31.80
C GLY A 116 -33.44 25.81 -32.67
N HIS A 117 -33.26 25.87 -33.99
CA HIS A 117 -34.33 26.14 -34.96
C HIS A 117 -35.49 25.11 -34.88
N VAL A 118 -35.21 23.86 -34.52
CA VAL A 118 -36.21 22.82 -34.31
C VAL A 118 -37.02 23.11 -33.05
N PHE A 119 -36.35 23.45 -31.95
CA PHE A 119 -36.99 23.82 -30.68
C PHE A 119 -37.91 25.03 -30.89
N THR A 120 -37.43 26.09 -31.55
CA THR A 120 -38.24 27.25 -31.93
C THR A 120 -39.48 26.84 -32.72
N ASN A 121 -39.35 25.96 -33.71
CA ASN A 121 -40.50 25.46 -34.47
C ASN A 121 -41.52 24.76 -33.57
N ARG A 122 -41.10 23.84 -32.68
CA ARG A 122 -42.03 23.14 -31.77
C ARG A 122 -42.66 24.11 -30.75
N ILE A 123 -41.88 25.02 -30.16
CA ILE A 123 -42.32 26.04 -29.19
C ILE A 123 -43.40 26.95 -29.79
N LEU A 124 -43.24 27.40 -31.04
CA LEU A 124 -44.22 28.30 -31.67
C LEU A 124 -45.46 27.54 -32.17
N ASN A 125 -45.32 26.30 -32.64
CA ASN A 125 -46.33 25.66 -33.50
C ASN A 125 -47.01 24.39 -32.95
N LEU A 126 -46.43 23.69 -31.97
CA LEU A 126 -46.96 22.41 -31.48
C LEU A 126 -47.75 22.59 -30.17
N ARG A 127 -49.01 22.14 -30.14
CA ARG A 127 -49.93 22.33 -29.00
C ARG A 127 -50.70 21.04 -28.68
N GLY A 128 -50.89 20.79 -27.39
CA GLY A 128 -51.89 19.84 -26.89
C GLY A 128 -53.29 20.43 -26.94
N ARG A 129 -54.33 19.58 -26.90
CA ARG A 129 -55.72 20.03 -26.91
C ARG A 129 -56.22 20.62 -25.58
N SER A 130 -55.63 20.19 -24.46
CA SER A 130 -55.97 20.65 -23.12
C SER A 130 -54.82 21.36 -22.40
N GLU A 131 -53.57 20.90 -22.57
CA GLU A 131 -52.40 21.47 -21.90
C GLU A 131 -51.13 21.40 -22.76
N THR A 132 -50.35 22.47 -22.75
CA THR A 132 -49.00 22.52 -23.33
C THR A 132 -48.01 23.09 -22.33
N LEU A 133 -46.98 22.33 -21.94
CA LEU A 133 -45.92 22.79 -21.03
C LEU A 133 -44.61 23.09 -21.77
N LEU A 134 -44.04 24.27 -21.51
CA LEU A 134 -42.70 24.66 -21.94
C LEU A 134 -41.77 24.66 -20.72
N LEU A 135 -40.84 23.71 -20.62
CA LEU A 135 -39.98 23.54 -19.45
C LEU A 135 -38.57 24.05 -19.77
N GLY A 136 -37.96 24.84 -18.89
CA GLY A 136 -36.58 25.32 -19.15
C GLY A 136 -35.98 26.23 -18.10
N ALA A 137 -34.90 26.92 -18.47
CA ALA A 137 -34.23 27.95 -17.69
C ALA A 137 -35.00 29.29 -17.70
N ALA A 138 -34.79 30.13 -16.68
CA ALA A 138 -35.45 31.44 -16.60
C ALA A 138 -34.99 32.43 -17.68
N THR A 139 -33.80 32.23 -18.27
CA THR A 139 -33.17 33.14 -19.24
C THR A 139 -33.94 33.31 -20.56
N ILE A 140 -34.76 32.32 -20.95
CA ILE A 140 -35.61 32.43 -22.16
C ILE A 140 -36.89 33.24 -21.90
N ARG A 141 -37.25 33.53 -20.64
CA ARG A 141 -38.56 34.10 -20.27
C ARG A 141 -38.98 35.31 -21.15
N PRO A 142 -38.14 36.34 -21.36
CA PRO A 142 -38.57 37.51 -22.14
C PRO A 142 -38.86 37.20 -23.62
N LEU A 143 -38.16 36.23 -24.21
CA LEU A 143 -38.43 35.79 -25.58
C LEU A 143 -39.71 34.96 -25.67
N LEU A 144 -40.00 34.11 -24.69
CA LEU A 144 -41.26 33.36 -24.65
C LEU A 144 -42.47 34.31 -24.46
N GLU A 145 -42.38 35.27 -23.55
CA GLU A 145 -43.45 36.26 -23.31
C GLU A 145 -43.68 37.16 -24.54
N LYS A 146 -42.63 37.45 -25.31
CA LYS A 146 -42.71 38.23 -26.56
C LYS A 146 -43.27 37.44 -27.74
N LEU A 147 -42.82 36.20 -27.96
CA LEU A 147 -43.20 35.35 -29.09
C LEU A 147 -44.52 34.60 -28.88
N ILE A 148 -44.99 34.54 -27.62
CA ILE A 148 -46.27 33.93 -27.20
C ILE A 148 -47.02 34.94 -26.30
N PRO A 149 -47.67 35.97 -26.88
CA PRO A 149 -48.36 36.99 -26.10
C PRO A 149 -49.50 36.39 -25.26
N GLY A 150 -49.51 36.66 -23.96
CA GLY A 150 -50.47 36.08 -23.00
C GLY A 150 -50.05 34.72 -22.40
N LEU A 151 -48.78 34.32 -22.55
CA LEU A 151 -48.21 33.14 -21.91
C LEU A 151 -48.29 33.20 -20.38
N ASN A 152 -48.79 32.14 -19.75
CA ASN A 152 -48.67 31.92 -18.30
C ASN A 152 -47.26 31.43 -17.95
N VAL A 153 -46.61 32.02 -16.93
CA VAL A 153 -45.24 31.67 -16.51
C VAL A 153 -45.20 31.31 -15.03
N VAL A 154 -44.68 30.12 -14.72
CA VAL A 154 -44.55 29.58 -13.35
C VAL A 154 -43.06 29.35 -13.05
N THR A 155 -42.49 30.13 -12.15
CA THR A 155 -41.10 29.95 -11.70
C THR A 155 -41.00 28.87 -10.61
N ARG A 156 -39.97 28.03 -10.63
CA ARG A 156 -39.63 27.10 -9.52
C ARG A 156 -38.21 27.35 -9.00
N PRO A 157 -38.02 27.54 -7.68
CA PRO A 157 -36.69 27.62 -7.07
C PRO A 157 -36.01 26.23 -7.02
N ARG A 158 -34.68 26.22 -6.91
CA ARG A 158 -33.88 25.00 -6.73
C ARG A 158 -34.18 24.34 -5.37
N MET A 159 -34.08 23.02 -5.30
CA MET A 159 -34.36 22.24 -4.09
C MET A 159 -33.18 22.12 -3.10
N SER A 160 -31.97 22.54 -3.49
CA SER A 160 -30.76 22.49 -2.68
C SER A 160 -29.84 23.67 -2.96
N VAL A 161 -28.94 23.97 -2.02
CA VAL A 161 -27.90 24.99 -2.16
C VAL A 161 -26.78 24.47 -3.06
N LEU A 162 -26.13 25.39 -3.80
CA LEU A 162 -24.90 25.16 -4.52
C LEU A 162 -23.86 26.16 -4.00
N THR A 163 -22.68 25.70 -3.60
CA THR A 163 -21.65 26.57 -2.98
C THR A 163 -20.27 26.39 -3.61
N TYR A 164 -19.55 27.48 -3.81
CA TYR A 164 -18.20 27.51 -4.34
C TYR A 164 -17.18 27.05 -3.28
N ALA A 165 -16.35 26.09 -3.65
CA ALA A 165 -15.35 25.46 -2.81
C ALA A 165 -13.90 25.76 -3.26
N GLY A 166 -13.71 26.82 -4.05
CA GLY A 166 -12.42 27.33 -4.50
C GLY A 166 -11.68 26.44 -5.51
N SER A 167 -10.37 26.67 -5.62
CA SER A 167 -9.46 25.86 -6.44
C SER A 167 -8.90 24.67 -5.67
N LYS A 168 -8.97 23.46 -6.25
CA LYS A 168 -8.43 22.22 -5.68
C LYS A 168 -7.54 21.50 -6.69
N LYS A 169 -6.44 20.90 -6.23
CA LYS A 169 -5.69 19.97 -7.08
C LYS A 169 -6.57 18.74 -7.36
N ILE A 170 -6.51 18.18 -8.58
CA ILE A 170 -7.25 16.95 -8.98
C ILE A 170 -7.06 15.84 -7.94
N THR A 171 -5.82 15.71 -7.43
CA THR A 171 -5.38 14.75 -6.41
C THR A 171 -6.08 14.91 -5.04
N ARG A 172 -6.68 16.08 -4.78
CA ARG A 172 -7.36 16.50 -3.54
C ARG A 172 -8.85 16.80 -3.74
N LEU A 173 -9.46 16.37 -4.85
CA LEU A 173 -10.91 16.41 -5.00
C LEU A 173 -11.55 15.43 -3.99
N PRO A 174 -12.71 15.77 -3.38
CA PRO A 174 -13.44 14.87 -2.49
C PRO A 174 -13.96 13.65 -3.27
N THR A 175 -14.40 12.61 -2.56
CA THR A 175 -15.18 11.52 -3.14
C THR A 175 -16.45 12.06 -3.82
N ARG A 176 -17.04 11.28 -4.75
CA ARG A 176 -18.22 11.67 -5.55
C ARG A 176 -18.01 12.96 -6.37
N SER A 177 -16.78 13.22 -6.80
CA SER A 177 -16.46 14.37 -7.65
C SER A 177 -16.57 14.06 -9.14
N ALA A 178 -17.08 15.02 -9.91
CA ALA A 178 -16.98 15.04 -11.36
C ALA A 178 -16.03 16.14 -11.84
N ALA A 179 -14.93 15.78 -12.51
CA ALA A 179 -14.01 16.71 -13.14
C ALA A 179 -14.43 16.97 -14.60
N VAL A 180 -14.60 18.23 -14.98
CA VAL A 180 -15.17 18.61 -16.28
C VAL A 180 -14.14 19.36 -17.14
N ALA A 181 -13.76 18.76 -18.27
CA ALA A 181 -12.85 19.34 -19.26
C ALA A 181 -13.56 19.55 -20.60
N PHE A 182 -12.93 20.22 -21.57
CA PHE A 182 -13.60 20.66 -22.80
C PHE A 182 -12.96 20.08 -24.07
N SER A 183 -12.11 19.06 -23.89
CA SER A 183 -11.55 18.21 -24.93
C SER A 183 -11.43 16.75 -24.47
N ALA A 184 -11.53 15.79 -25.39
CA ALA A 184 -11.41 14.37 -25.06
C ALA A 184 -10.01 13.99 -24.55
N SER A 185 -8.96 14.65 -25.07
CA SER A 185 -7.57 14.48 -24.65
C SER A 185 -7.35 14.91 -23.19
N GLU A 186 -7.94 16.03 -22.74
CA GLU A 186 -7.92 16.43 -21.34
C GLU A 186 -8.68 15.43 -20.45
N VAL A 187 -9.87 14.98 -20.87
CA VAL A 187 -10.64 13.97 -20.12
C VAL A 187 -9.83 12.69 -19.93
N TYR A 188 -9.21 12.16 -20.98
CA TYR A 188 -8.34 10.97 -20.87
C TYR A 188 -7.11 11.24 -19.98
N ALA A 189 -6.48 12.41 -20.08
CA ALA A 189 -5.32 12.76 -19.25
C ALA A 189 -5.65 12.92 -17.76
N ILE A 190 -6.84 13.45 -17.44
CA ILE A 190 -7.33 13.60 -16.07
C ILE A 190 -7.78 12.24 -15.51
N ALA A 191 -8.48 11.41 -16.30
CA ALA A 191 -8.88 10.07 -15.88
C ALA A 191 -7.66 9.16 -15.60
N GLU A 192 -6.63 9.21 -16.44
CA GLU A 192 -5.36 8.51 -16.23
C GLU A 192 -4.63 9.01 -14.96
N LEU A 193 -4.64 10.33 -14.69
CA LEU A 193 -4.08 10.91 -13.47
C LEU A 193 -4.83 10.46 -12.21
N ILE A 194 -6.16 10.40 -12.26
CA ILE A 194 -7.00 9.94 -11.15
C ILE A 194 -6.78 8.44 -10.92
N ARG A 195 -6.80 7.60 -11.96
CA ARG A 195 -6.50 6.16 -11.87
C ARG A 195 -5.19 5.90 -11.12
N ARG A 196 -4.11 6.59 -11.50
CA ARG A 196 -2.77 6.45 -10.88
C ARG A 196 -2.68 6.86 -9.41
N GLN A 197 -3.69 7.53 -8.85
CA GLN A 197 -3.62 8.12 -7.50
C GLN A 197 -4.86 7.82 -6.62
N ARG A 198 -5.93 7.28 -7.20
CA ARG A 198 -7.25 7.05 -6.58
C ARG A 198 -7.95 5.78 -7.07
N GLY A 199 -7.22 4.86 -7.72
CA GLY A 199 -7.73 3.59 -8.23
C GLY A 199 -8.45 3.69 -9.58
N GLY A 200 -9.35 4.66 -9.78
CA GLY A 200 -10.03 4.80 -11.06
C GLY A 200 -10.96 5.99 -11.21
N ALA A 201 -11.39 6.22 -12.44
CA ALA A 201 -12.47 7.15 -12.78
C ALA A 201 -13.31 6.65 -13.96
N ALA A 202 -14.60 6.93 -13.94
CA ALA A 202 -15.50 6.73 -15.07
C ALA A 202 -15.37 7.88 -16.08
N VAL A 203 -15.49 7.58 -17.37
CA VAL A 203 -15.28 8.55 -18.46
C VAL A 203 -16.57 8.79 -19.26
N VAL A 204 -16.97 10.06 -19.39
CA VAL A 204 -18.20 10.49 -20.09
C VAL A 204 -17.92 11.59 -21.11
N LEU A 205 -17.83 11.22 -22.39
CA LEU A 205 -17.74 12.17 -23.52
C LEU A 205 -19.08 12.29 -24.25
N GLY A 206 -19.33 13.44 -24.87
CA GLY A 206 -20.51 13.68 -25.71
C GLY A 206 -20.63 12.73 -26.93
N SER A 207 -19.51 12.20 -27.42
CA SER A 207 -19.43 11.24 -28.54
C SER A 207 -19.81 9.80 -28.19
N LEU A 208 -19.64 9.39 -26.92
CA LEU A 208 -19.94 8.02 -26.46
C LEU A 208 -21.40 7.66 -26.73
N SER A 209 -21.66 6.41 -27.10
CA SER A 209 -23.04 5.94 -27.29
C SER A 209 -23.86 6.02 -26.00
N PRO A 210 -25.19 6.08 -26.09
CA PRO A 210 -26.06 6.01 -24.92
C PRO A 210 -25.73 4.81 -24.02
N ARG A 211 -25.38 3.67 -24.64
CA ARG A 211 -25.00 2.42 -23.95
C ARG A 211 -23.67 2.54 -23.21
N THR A 212 -22.59 2.90 -23.89
CA THR A 212 -21.27 3.08 -23.25
C THR A 212 -21.34 4.14 -22.15
N ARG A 213 -22.08 5.23 -22.38
CA ARG A 213 -22.23 6.35 -21.43
C ARG A 213 -23.01 5.93 -20.19
N ASN A 214 -24.10 5.19 -20.35
CA ASN A 214 -24.85 4.64 -19.21
C ASN A 214 -23.99 3.68 -18.39
N ALA A 215 -23.29 2.74 -19.03
CA ALA A 215 -22.44 1.78 -18.32
C ALA A 215 -21.25 2.45 -17.59
N GLN A 216 -20.69 3.54 -18.13
CA GLN A 216 -19.68 4.36 -17.42
C GLN A 216 -20.29 5.14 -16.25
N VAL A 217 -21.50 5.68 -16.38
CA VAL A 217 -22.24 6.31 -15.27
C VAL A 217 -22.64 5.30 -14.19
N GLU A 218 -22.95 4.06 -14.58
CA GLU A 218 -23.31 2.97 -13.67
C GLU A 218 -22.13 2.57 -12.78
N LEU A 219 -20.91 2.45 -13.31
CA LEU A 219 -19.68 2.25 -12.49
C LEU A 219 -19.51 3.34 -11.43
N PHE A 220 -19.80 4.60 -11.77
CA PHE A 220 -19.76 5.70 -10.81
C PHE A 220 -20.91 5.61 -9.80
N GLN A 221 -22.13 5.27 -10.21
CA GLN A 221 -23.29 5.21 -9.33
C GLN A 221 -23.28 4.00 -8.37
N ASN A 222 -22.76 2.86 -8.81
CA ASN A 222 -22.58 1.66 -7.99
C ASN A 222 -21.41 1.78 -6.99
N GLY A 223 -20.58 2.83 -7.11
CA GLY A 223 -19.43 3.06 -6.24
C GLY A 223 -18.19 2.25 -6.62
N ASP A 224 -18.16 1.63 -7.80
CA ASP A 224 -16.94 1.01 -8.35
C ASP A 224 -15.85 2.07 -8.64
N VAL A 225 -16.25 3.33 -8.87
CA VAL A 225 -15.33 4.49 -8.91
C VAL A 225 -15.92 5.72 -8.22
N ASP A 226 -15.11 6.38 -7.39
CA ASP A 226 -15.48 7.62 -6.68
C ASP A 226 -15.42 8.90 -7.51
N TYR A 227 -14.91 8.81 -8.74
CA TYR A 227 -14.59 9.94 -9.59
C TYR A 227 -15.17 9.74 -10.99
N LEU A 228 -15.73 10.81 -11.54
CA LEU A 228 -16.17 10.92 -12.93
C LEU A 228 -15.28 11.95 -13.64
N VAL A 229 -14.91 11.72 -14.89
CA VAL A 229 -14.26 12.71 -15.75
C VAL A 229 -15.05 12.84 -17.04
N ALA A 230 -15.41 14.06 -17.41
CA ALA A 230 -16.38 14.28 -18.47
C ALA A 230 -16.19 15.57 -19.27
N THR A 231 -16.93 15.68 -20.38
CA THR A 231 -17.21 16.99 -21.00
C THR A 231 -18.51 17.60 -20.50
N ASP A 232 -18.80 18.83 -20.96
CA ASP A 232 -20.08 19.53 -20.80
C ASP A 232 -21.34 18.71 -21.13
N ALA A 233 -21.19 17.58 -21.84
CA ALA A 233 -22.23 16.57 -22.03
C ALA A 233 -22.87 16.05 -20.73
N ILE A 234 -22.23 16.16 -19.55
CA ILE A 234 -22.90 15.85 -18.26
C ILE A 234 -23.87 16.95 -17.79
N GLY A 235 -23.72 18.18 -18.31
CA GLY A 235 -24.61 19.29 -18.05
C GLY A 235 -26.03 19.06 -18.55
N MET A 236 -26.26 18.05 -19.40
CA MET A 236 -27.58 17.68 -19.91
C MET A 236 -27.78 16.16 -19.93
N GLY A 237 -28.91 15.71 -19.38
CA GLY A 237 -29.46 14.38 -19.68
C GLY A 237 -28.74 13.15 -19.15
N LEU A 238 -28.06 13.26 -18.01
CA LEU A 238 -27.64 12.12 -17.20
C LEU A 238 -28.13 12.26 -15.76
N ASN A 239 -28.60 11.15 -15.18
CA ASN A 239 -28.97 11.05 -13.77
C ASN A 239 -27.74 10.78 -12.90
N LEU A 240 -26.97 11.83 -12.63
CA LEU A 240 -25.78 11.81 -11.80
C LEU A 240 -26.10 12.21 -10.34
N ASP A 241 -25.48 11.53 -9.39
CA ASP A 241 -25.50 11.85 -7.95
C ASP A 241 -24.07 12.25 -7.55
N VAL A 242 -23.73 13.50 -7.85
CA VAL A 242 -22.40 14.09 -7.69
C VAL A 242 -22.46 15.12 -6.56
N ASP A 243 -21.48 15.10 -5.67
CA ASP A 243 -21.42 16.04 -4.53
C ASP A 243 -20.54 17.26 -4.86
N HIS A 244 -19.61 17.11 -5.82
CA HIS A 244 -18.67 18.16 -6.22
C HIS A 244 -18.41 18.21 -7.73
N ILE A 245 -18.56 19.37 -8.36
CA ILE A 245 -18.16 19.64 -9.76
C ILE A 245 -16.84 20.43 -9.77
N ALA A 246 -15.83 19.94 -10.47
CA ALA A 246 -14.52 20.60 -10.61
C ALA A 246 -14.21 20.94 -12.07
N PHE A 247 -14.21 22.23 -12.42
CA PHE A 247 -13.87 22.70 -13.76
C PHE A 247 -12.36 22.57 -14.03
N ALA A 248 -12.00 21.73 -15.00
CA ALA A 248 -10.63 21.51 -15.45
C ALA A 248 -10.19 22.48 -16.55
N GLY A 249 -11.14 23.19 -17.16
CA GLY A 249 -10.94 24.35 -18.03
C GLY A 249 -12.11 25.34 -17.87
N ASN A 250 -11.93 26.59 -18.32
CA ASN A 250 -12.98 27.62 -18.38
C ASN A 250 -13.29 28.10 -19.81
N ARG A 251 -12.70 27.45 -20.83
CA ARG A 251 -12.88 27.71 -22.26
C ARG A 251 -13.31 26.44 -22.98
N LYS A 252 -14.07 26.58 -24.06
CA LYS A 252 -14.41 25.49 -24.98
C LYS A 252 -14.35 25.94 -26.43
N PHE A 253 -14.22 24.96 -27.34
CA PHE A 253 -14.47 25.17 -28.76
C PHE A 253 -15.99 25.10 -29.01
N ASP A 254 -16.55 26.10 -29.69
CA ASP A 254 -17.99 26.17 -30.00
C ASP A 254 -18.34 25.78 -31.45
N GLY A 255 -17.40 25.14 -32.15
CA GLY A 255 -17.49 24.85 -33.59
C GLY A 255 -16.74 25.86 -34.46
N TYR A 256 -16.57 27.10 -33.98
CA TYR A 256 -15.91 28.18 -34.71
C TYR A 256 -14.66 28.70 -33.99
N GLN A 257 -14.71 28.86 -32.67
CA GLN A 257 -13.61 29.44 -31.89
C GLN A 257 -13.50 28.91 -30.45
N TYR A 258 -12.33 29.11 -29.84
CA TYR A 258 -12.08 28.79 -28.43
C TYR A 258 -12.46 29.96 -27.52
N ARG A 259 -13.74 30.06 -27.15
CA ARG A 259 -14.26 31.11 -26.24
C ARG A 259 -14.31 30.65 -24.78
N ALA A 260 -14.51 31.60 -23.87
CA ALA A 260 -14.89 31.31 -22.49
C ALA A 260 -16.30 30.69 -22.41
N LEU A 261 -16.56 29.92 -21.36
CA LEU A 261 -17.90 29.48 -20.99
C LEU A 261 -18.71 30.67 -20.48
N THR A 262 -20.00 30.72 -20.80
CA THR A 262 -20.92 31.70 -20.20
C THR A 262 -21.28 31.30 -18.75
N PRO A 263 -21.70 32.25 -17.90
CA PRO A 263 -22.18 31.93 -16.55
C PRO A 263 -23.31 30.89 -16.54
N ALA A 264 -24.21 30.92 -17.53
CA ALA A 264 -25.28 29.94 -17.68
C ALA A 264 -24.78 28.54 -18.08
N GLU A 265 -23.76 28.44 -18.94
CA GLU A 265 -23.11 27.15 -19.28
C GLU A 265 -22.40 26.56 -18.07
N MET A 266 -21.66 27.38 -17.29
CA MET A 266 -21.06 26.93 -16.03
C MET A 266 -22.13 26.48 -15.03
N ALA A 267 -23.21 27.25 -14.85
CA ALA A 267 -24.28 26.92 -13.91
C ALA A 267 -25.08 25.65 -14.29
N GLN A 268 -25.25 25.36 -15.58
CA GLN A 268 -25.88 24.12 -16.05
C GLN A 268 -25.03 22.86 -15.73
N ILE A 269 -23.70 23.03 -15.68
CA ILE A 269 -22.75 21.97 -15.31
C ILE A 269 -22.59 21.88 -13.79
N ALA A 270 -22.31 22.99 -13.11
CA ALA A 270 -22.22 23.07 -11.64
C ALA A 270 -23.54 22.68 -10.96
N GLY A 271 -24.67 22.97 -11.59
CA GLY A 271 -26.01 22.52 -11.21
C GLY A 271 -26.27 21.01 -11.35
N ARG A 272 -25.24 20.20 -11.63
CA ARG A 272 -25.23 18.74 -11.48
C ARG A 272 -24.69 18.28 -10.11
N ALA A 273 -24.00 19.15 -9.37
CA ALA A 273 -23.63 18.90 -7.98
C ALA A 273 -24.81 19.14 -7.04
N GLY A 274 -25.07 18.22 -6.10
CA GLY A 274 -26.17 18.29 -5.14
C GLY A 274 -27.54 17.98 -5.75
N ARG A 275 -28.20 16.92 -5.26
CA ARG A 275 -29.43 16.35 -5.85
C ARG A 275 -30.56 16.23 -4.83
N HIS A 276 -31.79 16.52 -5.26
CA HIS A 276 -32.95 16.69 -4.37
C HIS A 276 -32.67 17.70 -3.25
N MET A 277 -32.67 17.25 -1.99
CA MET A 277 -32.39 18.06 -0.79
C MET A 277 -30.93 18.01 -0.34
N ARG A 278 -30.03 17.34 -1.07
CA ARG A 278 -28.58 17.38 -0.80
C ARG A 278 -27.98 18.62 -1.46
N ASP A 279 -27.27 19.41 -0.66
CA ASP A 279 -26.48 20.53 -1.16
C ASP A 279 -25.29 20.03 -2.00
N GLY A 280 -24.88 20.86 -2.95
CA GLY A 280 -23.78 20.56 -3.87
C GLY A 280 -22.66 21.58 -3.76
N THR A 281 -21.46 21.20 -4.17
CA THR A 281 -20.35 22.16 -4.30
C THR A 281 -19.80 22.22 -5.71
N PHE A 282 -19.25 23.36 -6.09
CA PHE A 282 -18.49 23.51 -7.34
C PHE A 282 -17.15 24.19 -7.07
N GLY A 283 -16.21 24.06 -8.00
CA GLY A 283 -14.88 24.64 -7.87
C GLY A 283 -14.10 24.49 -9.16
N VAL A 284 -12.84 24.92 -9.14
CA VAL A 284 -11.91 24.77 -10.27
C VAL A 284 -10.78 23.82 -9.92
N THR A 285 -10.17 23.19 -10.93
CA THR A 285 -8.92 22.47 -10.71
C THR A 285 -7.75 23.45 -10.66
N GLY A 286 -6.65 23.07 -10.00
CA GLY A 286 -5.39 23.85 -9.96
C GLY A 286 -4.63 24.02 -11.29
N ARG A 287 -5.30 23.95 -12.44
CA ARG A 287 -4.85 24.38 -13.78
C ARG A 287 -5.64 25.59 -14.31
N VAL A 288 -6.70 25.99 -13.62
CA VAL A 288 -7.57 27.10 -13.96
C VAL A 288 -7.51 28.10 -12.82
N ASP A 289 -7.45 29.39 -13.14
CA ASP A 289 -7.52 30.46 -12.15
C ASP A 289 -8.84 30.39 -11.35
N PRO A 290 -8.86 30.83 -10.08
CA PRO A 290 -10.10 30.95 -9.33
C PRO A 290 -11.15 31.77 -10.10
N LEU A 291 -12.41 31.34 -10.04
CA LEU A 291 -13.52 32.14 -10.53
C LEU A 291 -13.61 33.46 -9.75
N ASP A 292 -14.01 34.52 -10.44
CA ASP A 292 -14.30 35.83 -9.88
C ASP A 292 -15.58 35.82 -9.04
N ASP A 293 -15.63 36.69 -8.02
CA ASP A 293 -16.72 36.71 -7.03
C ASP A 293 -18.09 37.03 -7.67
N GLU A 294 -18.12 37.81 -8.75
CA GLU A 294 -19.36 38.12 -9.49
C GLU A 294 -19.88 36.89 -10.25
N LEU A 295 -19.02 36.15 -10.95
CA LEU A 295 -19.37 34.86 -11.57
C LEU A 295 -19.83 33.83 -10.52
N VAL A 296 -19.20 33.81 -9.35
CA VAL A 296 -19.61 32.95 -8.23
C VAL A 296 -21.00 33.33 -7.73
N GLU A 297 -21.28 34.61 -7.40
CA GLU A 297 -22.61 35.04 -6.96
C GLU A 297 -23.67 34.73 -8.03
N ASN A 298 -23.38 34.96 -9.31
CA ASN A 298 -24.30 34.66 -10.40
C ASN A 298 -24.62 33.16 -10.52
N ILE A 299 -23.63 32.27 -10.35
CA ILE A 299 -23.84 30.81 -10.37
C ILE A 299 -24.65 30.35 -9.14
N GLU A 300 -24.32 30.82 -7.93
CA GLU A 300 -24.99 30.44 -6.67
C GLU A 300 -26.42 30.99 -6.58
N SER A 301 -26.63 32.25 -6.92
CA SER A 301 -27.94 32.92 -6.92
C SER A 301 -28.80 32.60 -8.15
N HIS A 302 -28.25 31.87 -9.12
CA HIS A 302 -28.87 31.54 -10.41
C HIS A 302 -29.35 32.77 -11.21
N ARG A 303 -28.53 33.83 -11.22
CA ARG A 303 -28.76 35.07 -11.99
C ARG A 303 -27.92 35.05 -13.26
N PHE A 304 -28.56 35.15 -14.42
CA PHE A 304 -27.92 35.09 -15.73
C PHE A 304 -28.63 36.01 -16.73
N ASP A 305 -27.89 36.48 -17.73
CA ASP A 305 -28.41 37.25 -18.86
C ASP A 305 -29.59 36.54 -19.55
N ALA A 306 -30.60 37.32 -19.94
CA ALA A 306 -31.67 36.83 -20.79
C ALA A 306 -31.16 36.51 -22.20
N LEU A 307 -31.72 35.48 -22.82
CA LEU A 307 -31.47 35.18 -24.23
C LEU A 307 -31.98 36.33 -25.10
N LYS A 308 -31.18 36.73 -26.09
CA LYS A 308 -31.45 37.90 -26.95
C LYS A 308 -32.16 37.54 -28.26
N VAL A 309 -31.90 36.33 -28.78
CA VAL A 309 -32.55 35.76 -29.98
C VAL A 309 -32.70 34.25 -29.83
N LEU A 310 -33.68 33.67 -30.53
CA LEU A 310 -33.77 32.23 -30.82
C LEU A 310 -33.39 31.97 -32.28
N GLN A 311 -32.78 30.83 -32.57
CA GLN A 311 -32.55 30.41 -33.96
C GLN A 311 -33.88 30.02 -34.61
N TRP A 312 -34.04 30.37 -35.88
CA TRP A 312 -35.24 30.08 -36.65
C TRP A 312 -34.87 29.65 -38.07
N ARG A 313 -35.61 28.67 -38.58
CA ARG A 313 -35.57 28.19 -39.96
C ARG A 313 -37.01 28.07 -40.44
N ASN A 314 -37.29 28.45 -41.69
CA ASN A 314 -38.61 28.28 -42.28
C ASN A 314 -39.00 26.80 -42.29
N SER A 315 -40.28 26.50 -42.04
CA SER A 315 -40.85 25.14 -42.11
C SER A 315 -41.95 24.99 -43.16
N GLN A 316 -42.24 26.02 -43.94
CA GLN A 316 -43.07 25.97 -45.15
C GLN A 316 -42.14 25.99 -46.37
N LEU A 317 -41.60 24.82 -46.73
CA LEU A 317 -40.68 24.68 -47.86
C LEU A 317 -41.47 24.41 -49.14
N ASP A 318 -41.03 24.99 -50.26
CA ASP A 318 -41.59 24.69 -51.59
C ASP A 318 -40.66 23.75 -52.36
N PHE A 319 -41.10 22.51 -52.54
CA PHE A 319 -40.35 21.49 -53.27
C PHE A 319 -40.55 21.56 -54.80
N ALA A 320 -41.32 22.51 -55.35
CA ALA A 320 -41.61 22.59 -56.79
C ALA A 320 -40.35 22.62 -57.69
N SER A 321 -39.24 23.16 -57.18
CA SER A 321 -37.92 23.10 -57.81
C SER A 321 -36.79 23.21 -56.78
N LEU A 322 -35.56 22.84 -57.15
CA LEU A 322 -34.37 23.10 -56.32
C LEU A 322 -34.22 24.60 -55.98
N THR A 323 -34.59 25.48 -56.91
CA THR A 323 -34.57 26.94 -56.73
C THR A 323 -35.60 27.36 -55.67
N SER A 324 -36.84 26.87 -55.79
CA SER A 324 -37.92 27.11 -54.82
C SER A 324 -37.55 26.65 -53.41
N LEU A 325 -36.94 25.46 -53.30
CA LEU A 325 -36.51 24.91 -52.01
C LEU A 325 -35.45 25.80 -51.37
N ARG A 326 -34.44 26.22 -52.15
CA ARG A 326 -33.40 27.12 -51.65
C ARG A 326 -33.98 28.48 -51.25
N GLU A 327 -34.81 29.11 -52.09
CA GLU A 327 -35.45 30.39 -51.80
C GLU A 327 -36.34 30.34 -50.55
N THR A 328 -37.07 29.23 -50.33
CA THR A 328 -37.89 29.05 -49.12
C THR A 328 -37.07 28.69 -47.88
N LEU A 329 -35.92 28.01 -48.01
CA LEU A 329 -34.94 27.85 -46.93
C LEU A 329 -34.23 29.16 -46.57
N ASP A 330 -34.02 30.04 -47.55
CA ASP A 330 -33.27 31.29 -47.39
C ASP A 330 -34.02 32.42 -46.66
N LEU A 331 -35.35 32.31 -46.54
CA LEU A 331 -36.21 33.35 -45.97
C LEU A 331 -35.75 33.80 -44.57
N PRO A 332 -35.75 35.12 -44.28
CA PRO A 332 -35.51 35.64 -42.94
C PRO A 332 -36.76 35.52 -42.05
N PRO A 333 -36.60 35.43 -40.71
CA PRO A 333 -37.73 35.54 -39.79
C PRO A 333 -38.36 36.94 -39.84
N ARG A 334 -39.67 37.01 -39.58
CA ARG A 334 -40.46 38.27 -39.60
C ARG A 334 -40.80 38.81 -38.20
N GLU A 335 -40.39 38.12 -37.14
CA GLU A 335 -40.74 38.45 -35.76
C GLU A 335 -39.48 38.78 -34.93
N GLU A 336 -39.53 39.88 -34.18
CA GLU A 336 -38.41 40.32 -33.35
C GLU A 336 -38.08 39.31 -32.23
N GLY A 337 -36.79 39.02 -32.04
CA GLY A 337 -36.32 37.99 -31.10
C GLY A 337 -36.09 36.63 -31.75
N LEU A 338 -36.34 36.51 -33.06
CA LEU A 338 -35.86 35.41 -33.89
C LEU A 338 -34.69 35.89 -34.76
N THR A 339 -33.71 35.02 -35.00
CA THR A 339 -32.68 35.19 -36.03
C THR A 339 -32.71 34.01 -36.99
N ARG A 340 -32.28 34.18 -38.25
CA ARG A 340 -32.06 33.04 -39.14
C ARG A 340 -30.94 32.16 -38.55
N ALA A 341 -31.17 30.85 -38.52
CA ALA A 341 -30.18 29.89 -38.08
C ALA A 341 -28.95 29.87 -39.02
N PRO A 342 -27.74 29.57 -38.49
CA PRO A 342 -26.56 29.24 -39.30
C PRO A 342 -26.82 28.18 -40.38
N VAL A 343 -25.94 28.16 -41.39
CA VAL A 343 -26.00 27.21 -42.52
C VAL A 343 -25.51 25.83 -42.06
N GLY A 344 -26.43 24.99 -41.62
CA GLY A 344 -26.16 23.62 -41.21
C GLY A 344 -25.70 22.70 -42.34
N ASP A 345 -25.20 21.52 -41.97
CA ASP A 345 -24.63 20.53 -42.89
C ASP A 345 -25.64 20.06 -43.95
N ASP A 346 -26.94 20.07 -43.62
CA ASP A 346 -28.02 19.71 -44.55
C ASP A 346 -28.17 20.71 -45.71
N ILE A 347 -28.06 22.02 -45.44
CA ILE A 347 -28.04 23.06 -46.47
C ILE A 347 -26.72 23.02 -47.26
N GLN A 348 -25.58 22.76 -46.60
CA GLN A 348 -24.29 22.63 -47.30
C GLN A 348 -24.27 21.43 -48.26
N ALA A 349 -24.84 20.29 -47.84
CA ALA A 349 -25.00 19.12 -48.70
C ALA A 349 -25.94 19.40 -49.88
N LEU A 350 -27.06 20.10 -49.66
CA LEU A 350 -27.97 20.53 -50.72
C LEU A 350 -27.29 21.48 -51.71
N GLU A 351 -26.50 22.44 -51.22
CA GLU A 351 -25.75 23.37 -52.06
C GLU A 351 -24.68 22.70 -52.92
N HIS A 352 -24.03 21.65 -52.42
CA HIS A 352 -23.05 20.87 -53.17
C HIS A 352 -23.74 19.98 -54.20
N ALA A 353 -24.75 19.21 -53.79
CA ALA A 353 -25.54 18.36 -54.68
C ALA A 353 -26.24 19.15 -55.80
N ALA A 354 -26.71 20.38 -55.52
CA ALA A 354 -27.30 21.27 -56.53
C ALA A 354 -26.29 21.87 -57.53
N ARG A 355 -24.98 21.64 -57.38
CA ARG A 355 -23.94 21.99 -58.37
C ARG A 355 -23.67 20.85 -59.36
N ASP A 356 -23.99 19.62 -58.99
CA ASP A 356 -23.83 18.43 -59.83
C ASP A 356 -24.90 18.40 -60.95
N PRO A 357 -24.52 18.35 -62.24
CA PRO A 357 -25.46 18.21 -63.35
C PRO A 357 -26.33 16.95 -63.27
N ASP A 358 -25.78 15.80 -62.90
CA ASP A 358 -26.51 14.52 -62.84
C ASP A 358 -27.64 14.61 -61.80
N ILE A 359 -27.36 15.22 -60.64
CA ILE A 359 -28.34 15.43 -59.59
C ILE A 359 -29.42 16.43 -60.01
N ARG A 360 -29.06 17.50 -60.72
CA ARG A 360 -30.03 18.49 -61.22
C ARG A 360 -31.01 17.88 -62.22
N ASP A 361 -30.52 17.06 -63.14
CA ASP A 361 -31.35 16.38 -64.14
C ASP A 361 -32.17 15.23 -63.51
N MET A 362 -31.67 14.63 -62.42
CA MET A 362 -32.44 13.66 -61.63
C MET A 362 -33.49 14.31 -60.73
N ALA A 363 -33.24 15.49 -60.13
CA ALA A 363 -34.10 16.19 -59.17
C ALA A 363 -35.27 16.96 -59.81
N THR A 364 -35.91 16.35 -60.80
CA THR A 364 -37.05 16.92 -61.53
C THR A 364 -38.39 16.63 -60.83
N GLY A 365 -39.04 17.69 -60.36
CA GLY A 365 -40.40 17.68 -59.80
C GLY A 365 -40.48 17.41 -58.29
N PRO A 366 -41.64 17.72 -57.64
CA PRO A 366 -41.73 17.89 -56.19
C PRO A 366 -41.19 16.74 -55.35
N ALA A 367 -41.68 15.51 -55.59
CA ALA A 367 -41.27 14.35 -54.80
C ALA A 367 -39.77 14.00 -54.92
N ARG A 368 -39.11 14.38 -56.02
CA ARG A 368 -37.67 14.16 -56.20
C ARG A 368 -36.82 15.23 -55.52
N VAL A 369 -37.31 16.46 -55.44
CA VAL A 369 -36.68 17.56 -54.68
C VAL A 369 -36.86 17.35 -53.18
N GLU A 370 -38.05 16.90 -52.75
CA GLU A 370 -38.35 16.50 -51.38
C GLU A 370 -37.46 15.32 -50.93
N LEU A 371 -37.33 14.27 -51.76
CA LEU A 371 -36.41 13.15 -51.49
C LEU A 371 -34.94 13.59 -51.41
N LEU A 372 -34.50 14.54 -52.24
CA LEU A 372 -33.13 15.07 -52.15
C LEU A 372 -32.93 15.77 -50.80
N TRP A 373 -33.88 16.60 -50.38
CA TRP A 373 -33.83 17.29 -49.10
C TRP A 373 -33.83 16.32 -47.91
N ASP A 374 -34.60 15.24 -47.98
CA ASP A 374 -34.65 14.19 -46.96
C ASP A 374 -33.34 13.38 -46.88
N VAL A 375 -32.62 13.25 -48.00
CA VAL A 375 -31.25 12.70 -48.08
C VAL A 375 -30.22 13.69 -47.54
N CYS A 376 -30.32 14.99 -47.86
CA CYS A 376 -29.44 16.03 -47.31
C CYS A 376 -29.52 16.12 -45.76
N GLN A 377 -30.66 15.78 -45.16
CA GLN A 377 -30.84 15.73 -43.70
C GLN A 377 -30.16 14.54 -42.99
N VAL A 378 -29.45 13.65 -43.69
CA VAL A 378 -28.72 12.54 -43.06
C VAL A 378 -27.49 13.08 -42.28
N PRO A 379 -27.41 12.91 -40.94
CA PRO A 379 -26.35 13.56 -40.15
C PRO A 379 -24.95 12.98 -40.39
N ASP A 380 -23.94 13.86 -40.45
CA ASP A 380 -22.54 13.43 -40.37
C ASP A 380 -22.10 13.18 -38.92
N TYR A 381 -22.36 11.97 -38.43
CA TYR A 381 -21.84 11.53 -37.14
C TYR A 381 -20.30 11.38 -37.11
N ARG A 382 -19.63 11.33 -38.29
CA ARG A 382 -18.19 11.08 -38.45
C ARG A 382 -17.36 12.38 -38.42
N LYS A 383 -17.96 13.51 -38.78
CA LYS A 383 -17.32 14.84 -38.94
C LYS A 383 -16.16 14.80 -39.94
N ILE A 384 -16.45 14.28 -41.14
CA ILE A 384 -15.55 14.31 -42.30
C ILE A 384 -15.60 15.68 -42.98
N ALA A 385 -14.82 15.87 -44.05
CA ALA A 385 -14.91 17.09 -44.85
C ALA A 385 -16.32 17.21 -45.48
N PRO A 386 -16.98 18.39 -45.45
CA PRO A 386 -18.36 18.53 -45.93
C PRO A 386 -18.61 18.05 -47.36
N ALA A 387 -17.64 18.24 -48.27
CA ALA A 387 -17.71 17.70 -49.63
C ALA A 387 -17.81 16.17 -49.63
N ASN A 388 -16.98 15.47 -48.85
CA ASN A 388 -16.98 14.00 -48.78
C ASN A 388 -18.29 13.44 -48.20
N HIS A 389 -18.97 14.19 -47.31
CA HIS A 389 -20.30 13.82 -46.83
C HIS A 389 -21.35 14.09 -47.93
N ALA A 390 -21.30 15.25 -48.56
CA ALA A 390 -22.21 15.59 -49.65
C ALA A 390 -22.09 14.63 -50.86
N ASP A 391 -20.90 14.13 -51.18
CA ASP A 391 -20.67 13.10 -52.21
C ASP A 391 -21.31 11.76 -51.82
N LEU A 392 -21.25 11.38 -50.53
CA LEU A 392 -21.92 10.17 -50.01
C LEU A 392 -23.45 10.29 -50.13
N LEU A 393 -24.01 11.47 -49.82
CA LEU A 393 -25.44 11.75 -49.92
C LEU A 393 -25.91 11.86 -51.38
N THR A 394 -25.10 12.46 -52.25
CA THR A 394 -25.26 12.49 -53.71
C THR A 394 -25.37 11.06 -54.27
N HIS A 395 -24.49 10.16 -53.84
CA HIS A 395 -24.55 8.75 -54.23
C HIS A 395 -25.77 8.02 -53.66
N LEU A 396 -26.13 8.26 -52.39
CA LEU A 396 -27.31 7.69 -51.75
C LEU A 396 -28.62 8.07 -52.48
N TYR A 397 -28.76 9.36 -52.81
CA TYR A 397 -29.86 9.88 -53.63
C TYR A 397 -29.89 9.24 -55.02
N THR A 398 -28.72 9.08 -55.65
CA THR A 398 -28.60 8.45 -56.97
C THR A 398 -29.11 7.02 -56.97
N LEU A 399 -28.79 6.23 -55.93
CA LEU A 399 -29.32 4.87 -55.76
C LEU A 399 -30.84 4.88 -55.56
N LEU A 400 -31.36 5.72 -54.65
CA LEU A 400 -32.79 5.82 -54.36
C LEU A 400 -33.62 6.20 -55.59
N VAL A 401 -33.17 7.15 -56.41
CA VAL A 401 -33.91 7.59 -57.61
C VAL A 401 -33.78 6.62 -58.79
N ARG A 402 -32.66 5.90 -58.94
CA ARG A 402 -32.47 4.93 -60.05
C ARG A 402 -33.08 3.55 -59.75
N ASN A 403 -33.02 3.09 -58.51
CA ASN A 403 -33.41 1.73 -58.12
C ASN A 403 -34.70 1.68 -57.26
N GLY A 404 -35.19 2.82 -56.75
CA GLY A 404 -36.29 2.90 -55.79
C GLY A 404 -35.90 2.56 -54.35
N HIS A 405 -34.74 1.94 -54.13
CA HIS A 405 -34.17 1.60 -52.83
C HIS A 405 -32.63 1.64 -52.89
N VAL A 406 -31.96 1.71 -51.75
CA VAL A 406 -30.50 1.53 -51.66
C VAL A 406 -30.15 0.08 -51.96
N ASP A 407 -29.07 -0.14 -52.72
CA ASP A 407 -28.57 -1.50 -53.02
C ASP A 407 -28.08 -2.22 -51.76
N GLU A 408 -28.45 -3.49 -51.60
CA GLU A 408 -28.22 -4.23 -50.35
C GLU A 408 -26.77 -4.73 -50.23
N ASP A 409 -26.14 -5.13 -51.34
CA ASP A 409 -24.71 -5.46 -51.36
C ASP A 409 -23.86 -4.21 -51.05
N TRP A 410 -24.25 -3.05 -51.58
CA TRP A 410 -23.61 -1.77 -51.27
C TRP A 410 -23.78 -1.40 -49.80
N PHE A 411 -25.01 -1.48 -49.27
CA PHE A 411 -25.29 -1.20 -47.86
C PHE A 411 -24.51 -2.15 -46.94
N GLN A 412 -24.47 -3.45 -47.27
CA GLN A 412 -23.67 -4.44 -46.54
C GLN A 412 -22.18 -4.09 -46.53
N ARG A 413 -21.60 -3.67 -47.67
CA ARG A 413 -20.19 -3.23 -47.76
C ARG A 413 -19.91 -2.03 -46.85
N GLN A 414 -20.82 -1.06 -46.76
CA GLN A 414 -20.68 0.08 -45.85
C GLN A 414 -20.77 -0.34 -44.38
N VAL A 415 -21.75 -1.17 -44.03
CA VAL A 415 -21.96 -1.68 -42.66
C VAL A 415 -20.78 -2.54 -42.19
N ALA A 416 -20.25 -3.42 -43.05
CA ALA A 416 -19.13 -4.31 -42.75
C ALA A 416 -17.80 -3.60 -42.45
N PHE A 417 -17.64 -2.32 -42.83
CA PHE A 417 -16.48 -1.51 -42.43
C PHE A 417 -16.49 -1.20 -40.92
N ALA A 418 -17.68 -1.12 -40.30
CA ALA A 418 -17.84 -0.85 -38.87
C ALA A 418 -17.91 -2.11 -38.00
N ASP A 419 -18.26 -3.28 -38.55
CA ASP A 419 -18.42 -4.53 -37.79
C ASP A 419 -17.09 -5.19 -37.38
N ARG A 420 -16.36 -4.50 -36.49
CA ARG A 420 -15.04 -4.91 -35.97
C ARG A 420 -14.81 -4.35 -34.56
N VAL A 421 -14.54 -5.22 -33.59
CA VAL A 421 -14.35 -4.85 -32.16
C VAL A 421 -12.88 -4.76 -31.72
N ASP A 422 -11.93 -4.99 -32.64
CA ASP A 422 -10.51 -4.71 -32.45
C ASP A 422 -10.19 -3.20 -32.39
N GLY A 423 -8.94 -2.86 -32.07
CA GLY A 423 -8.45 -1.48 -32.01
C GLY A 423 -8.52 -0.83 -30.62
N ASP A 424 -8.29 0.48 -30.60
CA ASP A 424 -8.30 1.31 -29.41
C ASP A 424 -9.61 2.10 -29.24
N ILE A 425 -9.66 2.96 -28.21
CA ILE A 425 -10.83 3.74 -27.84
C ILE A 425 -11.28 4.66 -28.99
N ASP A 426 -10.35 5.31 -29.67
CA ASP A 426 -10.67 6.28 -30.72
C ASP A 426 -10.99 5.57 -32.05
N THR A 427 -10.38 4.42 -32.35
CA THR A 427 -10.79 3.51 -33.43
C THR A 427 -12.24 3.04 -33.26
N LEU A 428 -12.60 2.57 -32.06
CA LEU A 428 -13.95 2.12 -31.75
C LEU A 428 -14.96 3.27 -31.78
N ALA A 429 -14.61 4.44 -31.25
CA ALA A 429 -15.46 5.63 -31.34
C ALA A 429 -15.74 6.04 -32.79
N ASN A 430 -14.73 5.97 -33.68
CA ASN A 430 -14.89 6.23 -35.11
C ASN A 430 -15.75 5.17 -35.83
N ARG A 431 -15.67 3.88 -35.46
CA ARG A 431 -16.57 2.84 -35.98
C ARG A 431 -18.01 3.03 -35.49
N ILE A 432 -18.21 3.48 -34.25
CA ILE A 432 -19.53 3.85 -33.72
C ILE A 432 -20.12 5.06 -34.47
N ALA A 433 -19.29 6.07 -34.76
CA ALA A 433 -19.69 7.19 -35.61
C ALA A 433 -20.09 6.72 -37.02
N HIS A 434 -19.33 5.79 -37.61
CA HIS A 434 -19.64 5.22 -38.92
C HIS A 434 -20.98 4.48 -38.96
N ILE A 435 -21.24 3.57 -38.01
CA ILE A 435 -22.48 2.78 -38.00
C ILE A 435 -23.73 3.63 -37.73
N ARG A 436 -23.61 4.77 -37.02
CA ARG A 436 -24.77 5.66 -36.77
C ARG A 436 -25.38 6.25 -38.03
N THR A 437 -24.57 6.69 -39.00
CA THR A 437 -25.09 7.17 -40.29
C THR A 437 -25.92 6.07 -40.98
N TRP A 438 -25.44 4.81 -40.93
CA TRP A 438 -26.16 3.66 -41.50
C TRP A 438 -27.39 3.23 -40.67
N THR A 439 -27.36 3.36 -39.34
CA THR A 439 -28.54 3.18 -38.48
C THR A 439 -29.61 4.24 -38.74
N PHE A 440 -29.23 5.50 -38.99
CA PHE A 440 -30.17 6.55 -39.38
C PHE A 440 -30.82 6.24 -40.74
N VAL A 441 -30.01 5.85 -41.74
CA VAL A 441 -30.51 5.38 -43.05
C VAL A 441 -31.44 4.17 -42.90
N ALA A 442 -31.11 3.19 -42.06
CA ALA A 442 -31.95 2.02 -41.82
C ALA A 442 -33.30 2.32 -41.13
N ASN A 443 -33.40 3.43 -40.37
CA ASN A 443 -34.65 3.87 -39.76
C ASN A 443 -35.58 4.64 -40.73
N ARG A 444 -35.13 4.96 -41.96
CA ARG A 444 -36.00 5.51 -43.01
C ARG A 444 -36.88 4.39 -43.59
N VAL A 445 -38.19 4.63 -43.66
CA VAL A 445 -39.21 3.59 -43.86
C VAL A 445 -39.14 2.94 -45.24
N ASP A 446 -38.80 3.71 -46.28
CA ASP A 446 -38.93 3.31 -47.68
C ASP A 446 -37.59 3.33 -48.45
N TRP A 447 -36.44 3.33 -47.75
CA TRP A 447 -35.11 3.43 -48.37
C TRP A 447 -34.39 2.09 -48.57
N LEU A 448 -34.87 1.01 -47.94
CA LEU A 448 -34.32 -0.36 -48.01
C LEU A 448 -35.45 -1.35 -48.26
N LYS A 449 -35.17 -2.52 -48.86
CA LYS A 449 -36.20 -3.55 -49.10
C LYS A 449 -36.71 -4.18 -47.80
N ASP A 450 -35.81 -4.47 -46.87
CA ASP A 450 -36.14 -4.87 -45.50
C ASP A 450 -35.47 -3.94 -44.47
N PRO A 451 -36.12 -2.81 -44.13
CA PRO A 451 -35.63 -1.90 -43.10
C PRO A 451 -35.56 -2.57 -41.71
N ALA A 452 -36.41 -3.56 -41.42
CA ALA A 452 -36.47 -4.20 -40.10
C ALA A 452 -35.26 -5.10 -39.85
N TYR A 453 -34.86 -5.90 -40.85
CA TYR A 453 -33.61 -6.65 -40.84
C TYR A 453 -32.41 -5.72 -40.64
N TRP A 454 -32.28 -4.68 -41.48
CA TRP A 454 -31.14 -3.78 -41.42
C TRP A 454 -31.06 -2.96 -40.11
N GLN A 455 -32.19 -2.52 -39.55
CA GLN A 455 -32.24 -1.90 -38.21
C GLN A 455 -31.74 -2.85 -37.11
N GLY A 456 -32.04 -4.15 -37.22
CA GLY A 456 -31.50 -5.17 -36.31
C GLY A 456 -29.99 -5.32 -36.44
N VAL A 457 -29.48 -5.42 -37.68
CA VAL A 457 -28.05 -5.57 -37.98
C VAL A 457 -27.25 -4.36 -37.50
N THR A 458 -27.61 -3.13 -37.89
CA THR A 458 -26.80 -1.94 -37.53
C THR A 458 -26.86 -1.63 -36.04
N ARG A 459 -27.99 -1.88 -35.37
CA ARG A 459 -28.10 -1.78 -33.90
C ARG A 459 -27.23 -2.84 -33.21
N GLY A 460 -27.26 -4.09 -33.67
CA GLY A 460 -26.40 -5.16 -33.16
C GLY A 460 -24.90 -4.92 -33.36
N ILE A 461 -24.51 -4.04 -34.29
CA ILE A 461 -23.15 -3.55 -34.46
C ILE A 461 -22.86 -2.37 -33.52
N GLU A 462 -23.74 -1.36 -33.40
CA GLU A 462 -23.55 -0.25 -32.44
C GLU A 462 -23.48 -0.78 -31.00
N ASP A 463 -24.30 -1.75 -30.61
CA ASP A 463 -24.27 -2.38 -29.29
C ASP A 463 -22.93 -3.09 -29.01
N ARG A 464 -22.47 -3.97 -29.93
CA ARG A 464 -21.18 -4.68 -29.78
C ARG A 464 -19.98 -3.73 -29.73
N LEU A 465 -19.96 -2.70 -30.57
CA LEU A 465 -18.93 -1.66 -30.54
C LEU A 465 -19.00 -0.84 -29.24
N SER A 466 -20.20 -0.56 -28.72
CA SER A 466 -20.41 0.21 -27.48
C SER A 466 -19.91 -0.54 -26.24
N ASP A 467 -20.11 -1.85 -26.19
CA ASP A 467 -19.63 -2.71 -25.11
C ASP A 467 -18.10 -2.88 -25.19
N ALA A 468 -17.55 -3.13 -26.37
CA ALA A 468 -16.10 -3.12 -26.58
C ALA A 468 -15.46 -1.78 -26.18
N LEU A 469 -16.08 -0.64 -26.53
CA LEU A 469 -15.62 0.68 -26.12
C LEU A 469 -15.71 0.88 -24.61
N HIS A 470 -16.78 0.40 -23.95
CA HIS A 470 -16.88 0.41 -22.49
C HIS A 470 -15.75 -0.41 -21.85
N GLU A 471 -15.48 -1.62 -22.35
CA GLU A 471 -14.40 -2.46 -21.83
C GLU A 471 -13.04 -1.78 -21.97
N ARG A 472 -12.72 -1.18 -23.13
CA ARG A 472 -11.46 -0.45 -23.32
C ARG A 472 -11.34 0.77 -22.40
N LEU A 473 -12.42 1.53 -22.19
CA LEU A 473 -12.45 2.64 -21.23
C LEU A 473 -12.20 2.14 -19.81
N THR A 474 -12.90 1.09 -19.37
CA THR A 474 -12.76 0.51 -18.03
C THR A 474 -11.38 -0.10 -17.81
N GLN A 475 -10.81 -0.82 -18.78
CA GLN A 475 -9.43 -1.33 -18.73
C GLN A 475 -8.38 -0.22 -18.63
N ARG A 476 -8.60 0.92 -19.28
CA ARG A 476 -7.66 2.05 -19.31
C ARG A 476 -7.78 2.97 -18.09
N PHE A 477 -8.98 3.16 -17.54
CA PHE A 477 -9.26 4.20 -16.55
C PHE A 477 -9.71 3.69 -15.17
N VAL A 478 -9.86 2.37 -14.99
CA VAL A 478 -10.18 1.75 -13.69
C VAL A 478 -9.19 0.63 -13.36
N ASP A 479 -8.49 0.72 -12.24
CA ASP A 479 -7.86 -0.45 -11.63
C ASP A 479 -8.92 -1.29 -10.90
N ARG A 480 -9.28 -2.42 -11.53
CA ARG A 480 -10.25 -3.39 -11.01
C ARG A 480 -9.90 -3.95 -9.63
N ARG A 481 -8.62 -3.93 -9.22
CA ARG A 481 -8.20 -4.39 -7.89
C ARG A 481 -8.62 -3.38 -6.82
N THR A 482 -8.24 -2.12 -7.03
CA THR A 482 -8.56 -1.01 -6.12
C THR A 482 -10.08 -0.75 -6.03
N SER A 483 -10.82 -0.84 -7.15
CA SER A 483 -12.27 -0.62 -7.13
C SER A 483 -13.03 -1.65 -6.29
N VAL A 484 -12.70 -2.94 -6.42
CA VAL A 484 -13.37 -4.01 -5.66
C VAL A 484 -13.09 -3.92 -4.17
N LEU A 485 -11.85 -3.60 -3.78
CA LEU A 485 -11.47 -3.35 -2.39
C LEU A 485 -12.28 -2.17 -1.80
N MET A 486 -12.35 -1.05 -2.54
CA MET A 486 -13.05 0.17 -2.13
C MET A 486 -14.59 0.03 -2.11
N ARG A 487 -15.15 -0.99 -2.76
CA ARG A 487 -16.56 -1.34 -2.65
C ARG A 487 -16.84 -2.15 -1.37
N ARG A 488 -16.09 -3.24 -1.14
CA ARG A 488 -16.24 -4.08 0.07
C ARG A 488 -16.01 -3.29 1.37
N LEU A 489 -15.01 -2.40 1.39
CA LEU A 489 -14.75 -1.48 2.50
C LEU A 489 -15.94 -0.55 2.84
N ARG A 490 -16.83 -0.27 1.88
CA ARG A 490 -18.05 0.55 2.08
C ARG A 490 -19.29 -0.27 2.41
N GLU A 491 -19.33 -1.53 1.99
CA GLU A 491 -20.44 -2.46 2.27
C GLU A 491 -20.51 -2.87 3.76
N ASN A 492 -19.54 -2.46 4.60
CA ASN A 492 -19.41 -2.82 6.02
C ASN A 492 -19.36 -4.35 6.26
N ALA A 493 -18.98 -5.12 5.25
CA ALA A 493 -18.57 -6.51 5.44
C ALA A 493 -17.41 -6.55 6.45
N MET A 494 -17.46 -7.46 7.43
CA MET A 494 -16.28 -7.72 8.25
C MET A 494 -15.24 -8.37 7.35
N LEU A 495 -14.18 -7.63 7.04
CA LEU A 495 -13.03 -8.14 6.29
C LEU A 495 -12.46 -9.37 7.03
N GLU A 496 -12.56 -10.54 6.42
CA GLU A 496 -12.10 -11.77 7.05
C GLU A 496 -10.58 -11.87 6.96
N ALA A 497 -9.95 -11.93 8.13
CA ALA A 497 -8.51 -11.94 8.30
C ALA A 497 -8.05 -13.36 8.67
N GLU A 498 -7.32 -13.99 7.77
CA GLU A 498 -6.76 -15.33 7.96
C GLU A 498 -5.27 -15.22 8.31
N ILE A 499 -4.81 -15.97 9.30
CA ILE A 499 -3.38 -16.07 9.64
C ILE A 499 -2.93 -17.48 9.33
N THR A 500 -1.98 -17.63 8.42
CA THR A 500 -1.48 -18.93 7.97
C THR A 500 -0.59 -19.59 9.03
N GLN A 501 -0.36 -20.90 8.89
CA GLN A 501 0.58 -21.63 9.75
C GLN A 501 2.04 -21.14 9.61
N SER A 502 2.39 -20.49 8.50
CA SER A 502 3.68 -19.82 8.30
C SER A 502 3.78 -18.44 8.97
N GLY A 503 2.71 -17.96 9.61
CA GLY A 503 2.62 -16.66 10.27
C GLY A 503 2.19 -15.52 9.34
N ASP A 504 1.85 -15.81 8.09
CA ASP A 504 1.51 -14.80 7.09
C ASP A 504 0.07 -14.30 7.30
N VAL A 505 -0.11 -12.99 7.33
CA VAL A 505 -1.40 -12.35 7.67
C VAL A 505 -2.08 -11.91 6.37
N LEU A 506 -3.14 -12.64 6.04
CA LEU A 506 -4.02 -12.39 4.91
C LEU A 506 -5.28 -11.64 5.38
N VAL A 507 -5.82 -10.77 4.53
CA VAL A 507 -7.21 -10.30 4.65
C VAL A 507 -7.87 -10.45 3.28
N GLU A 508 -9.01 -11.13 3.22
CA GLU A 508 -9.70 -11.45 1.96
C GLU A 508 -8.77 -12.13 0.91
N GLY A 509 -7.77 -12.89 1.37
CA GLY A 509 -6.72 -13.50 0.54
C GLY A 509 -5.55 -12.59 0.13
N GLN A 510 -5.52 -11.32 0.55
CA GLN A 510 -4.40 -10.40 0.29
C GLN A 510 -3.40 -10.39 1.46
N HIS A 511 -2.11 -10.63 1.16
CA HIS A 511 -1.01 -10.52 2.11
C HIS A 511 -0.76 -9.07 2.57
N ILE A 512 -0.67 -8.86 3.90
CA ILE A 512 -0.39 -7.55 4.53
C ILE A 512 0.98 -7.54 5.23
N GLY A 513 1.50 -8.70 5.59
CA GLY A 513 2.74 -8.84 6.36
C GLY A 513 2.73 -10.12 7.19
N ARG A 514 3.69 -10.28 8.09
CA ARG A 514 3.96 -11.54 8.80
C ARG A 514 4.08 -11.38 10.31
N LEU A 515 3.35 -12.20 11.05
CA LEU A 515 3.43 -12.35 12.50
C LEU A 515 4.60 -13.31 12.85
N GLN A 516 5.61 -12.80 13.55
CA GLN A 516 6.77 -13.55 14.03
C GLN A 516 6.77 -13.53 15.56
N GLY A 517 6.54 -14.67 16.20
CA GLY A 517 6.38 -14.77 17.65
C GLY A 517 5.15 -13.98 18.10
N PHE A 518 5.41 -12.82 18.71
CA PHE A 518 4.42 -11.86 19.16
C PHE A 518 4.57 -10.47 18.50
N ARG A 519 5.28 -10.38 17.37
CA ARG A 519 5.49 -9.15 16.60
C ARG A 519 4.96 -9.23 15.18
N PHE A 520 4.22 -8.22 14.75
CA PHE A 520 3.71 -8.11 13.39
C PHE A 520 4.62 -7.22 12.53
N ALA A 521 5.25 -7.82 11.53
CA ALA A 521 6.03 -7.11 10.52
C ALA A 521 5.16 -6.83 9.29
N PRO A 522 4.63 -5.60 9.09
CA PRO A 522 3.86 -5.26 7.90
C PRO A 522 4.77 -5.18 6.65
N ASP A 523 4.25 -5.61 5.52
CA ASP A 523 4.84 -5.31 4.21
C ASP A 523 4.70 -3.81 3.89
N ALA A 524 5.58 -3.31 3.02
CA ALA A 524 5.69 -1.88 2.71
C ALA A 524 4.56 -1.31 1.80
N VAL A 525 3.34 -1.81 1.93
CA VAL A 525 2.19 -1.44 1.09
C VAL A 525 1.52 -0.16 1.60
N SER A 526 2.07 0.98 1.19
CA SER A 526 1.47 2.33 1.20
C SER A 526 0.95 2.90 2.54
N ASP A 527 1.49 4.03 3.00
CA ASP A 527 0.92 4.80 4.12
C ASP A 527 -0.31 5.65 3.71
N SER A 528 -1.16 5.09 2.86
CA SER A 528 -2.41 5.73 2.41
C SER A 528 -3.51 5.66 3.47
N PRO A 529 -4.61 6.42 3.32
CA PRO A 529 -5.79 6.26 4.17
C PRO A 529 -6.39 4.84 4.09
N GLU A 530 -6.39 4.22 2.91
CA GLU A 530 -6.88 2.84 2.72
C GLU A 530 -6.01 1.85 3.52
N GLY A 531 -4.69 1.99 3.45
CA GLY A 531 -3.74 1.18 4.22
C GLY A 531 -3.89 1.30 5.74
N LYS A 532 -4.59 2.33 6.27
CA LYS A 532 -4.91 2.47 7.70
C LYS A 532 -6.17 1.68 8.09
N ALA A 533 -7.17 1.62 7.21
CA ALA A 533 -8.36 0.79 7.42
C ALA A 533 -8.01 -0.71 7.39
N VAL A 534 -7.18 -1.14 6.42
CA VAL A 534 -6.70 -2.53 6.32
C VAL A 534 -5.84 -2.92 7.53
N ARG A 535 -4.95 -2.04 8.00
CA ARG A 535 -4.21 -2.25 9.26
C ARG A 535 -5.14 -2.42 10.47
N ALA A 536 -6.18 -1.60 10.60
CA ALA A 536 -7.13 -1.70 11.71
C ALA A 536 -7.95 -3.01 11.71
N ALA A 537 -8.28 -3.55 10.52
CA ALA A 537 -8.91 -4.87 10.40
C ALA A 537 -7.95 -5.98 10.86
N ALA A 538 -6.72 -6.00 10.34
CA ALA A 538 -5.69 -6.97 10.73
C ALA A 538 -5.38 -6.94 12.24
N GLN A 539 -5.27 -5.75 12.84
CA GLN A 539 -5.05 -5.57 14.29
C GLN A 539 -6.10 -6.27 15.16
N LYS A 540 -7.36 -6.31 14.72
CA LYS A 540 -8.43 -6.98 15.48
C LYS A 540 -8.26 -8.49 15.51
N ALA A 541 -7.84 -9.10 14.40
CA ALA A 541 -7.63 -10.55 14.31
C ALA A 541 -6.29 -10.99 14.93
N LEU A 542 -5.24 -10.16 14.81
CA LEU A 542 -3.94 -10.35 15.45
C LEU A 542 -4.09 -10.51 16.98
N ALA A 543 -4.98 -9.75 17.63
CA ALA A 543 -5.21 -9.87 19.07
C ALA A 543 -5.62 -11.29 19.50
N SER A 544 -6.59 -11.90 18.81
CA SER A 544 -7.07 -13.26 19.10
C SER A 544 -6.02 -14.35 18.87
N GLU A 545 -5.22 -14.26 17.80
CA GLU A 545 -4.13 -15.22 17.56
C GLU A 545 -2.96 -14.99 18.52
N ILE A 546 -2.69 -13.75 18.97
CA ILE A 546 -1.70 -13.46 20.01
C ILE A 546 -2.10 -14.09 21.35
N GLU A 547 -3.38 -14.04 21.74
CA GLU A 547 -3.85 -14.77 22.92
C GLU A 547 -3.73 -16.30 22.75
N ALA A 548 -4.10 -16.85 21.60
CA ALA A 548 -3.98 -18.28 21.31
C ALA A 548 -2.51 -18.77 21.25
N ARG A 549 -1.59 -17.92 20.77
CA ARG A 549 -0.13 -18.14 20.81
C ARG A 549 0.40 -18.08 22.25
N ALA A 550 -0.05 -17.11 23.05
CA ALA A 550 0.35 -17.00 24.45
C ALA A 550 -0.09 -18.23 25.26
N ASP A 551 -1.31 -18.74 25.02
CA ASP A 551 -1.82 -19.97 25.63
C ASP A 551 -1.01 -21.21 25.20
N ARG A 552 -0.65 -21.32 23.91
CA ARG A 552 0.23 -22.39 23.40
C ARG A 552 1.62 -22.34 24.04
N VAL A 553 2.28 -21.18 24.04
CA VAL A 553 3.57 -20.96 24.69
C VAL A 553 3.50 -21.36 26.17
N SER A 554 2.47 -20.94 26.90
CA SER A 554 2.32 -21.25 28.34
C SER A 554 2.29 -22.75 28.69
N ARG A 555 1.96 -23.61 27.71
CA ARG A 555 1.87 -25.07 27.85
C ARG A 555 3.02 -25.83 27.15
N ALA A 556 3.89 -25.13 26.43
CA ALA A 556 4.98 -25.75 25.64
C ALA A 556 6.00 -26.47 26.53
N ALA A 557 6.60 -27.54 26.01
CA ALA A 557 7.64 -28.32 26.68
C ALA A 557 8.96 -27.53 26.78
N ASN A 558 9.96 -28.03 27.52
CA ASN A 558 11.27 -27.37 27.57
C ASN A 558 12.09 -27.54 26.28
N GLU A 559 11.72 -28.52 25.45
CA GLU A 559 12.34 -28.86 24.16
C GLU A 559 11.85 -27.96 23.01
N ASP A 560 10.66 -27.36 23.14
CA ASP A 560 10.12 -26.37 22.18
C ASP A 560 10.91 -25.06 22.14
N PHE A 561 11.79 -24.81 23.11
CA PHE A 561 12.53 -23.56 23.26
C PHE A 561 14.04 -23.74 23.04
N VAL A 562 14.64 -22.82 22.29
CA VAL A 562 16.08 -22.83 21.95
C VAL A 562 16.68 -21.44 22.20
N LEU A 563 17.87 -21.41 22.83
CA LEU A 563 18.67 -20.19 22.95
C LEU A 563 19.57 -20.04 21.71
N SER A 564 19.38 -18.96 20.97
CA SER A 564 20.21 -18.59 19.81
C SER A 564 21.57 -18.03 20.25
N SER A 565 22.56 -18.03 19.37
CA SER A 565 23.92 -17.51 19.65
C SER A 565 23.92 -16.04 20.10
N ASP A 566 23.02 -15.23 19.55
CA ASP A 566 22.85 -13.80 19.85
C ASP A 566 22.09 -13.49 21.16
N GLY A 567 21.71 -14.52 21.92
CA GLY A 567 20.89 -14.39 23.13
C GLY A 567 19.37 -14.37 22.90
N THR A 568 18.88 -14.55 21.66
CA THR A 568 17.44 -14.62 21.37
C THR A 568 16.88 -16.00 21.72
N ILE A 569 15.87 -16.03 22.59
CA ILE A 569 15.06 -17.22 22.91
C ILE A 569 14.00 -17.39 21.82
N ARG A 570 14.00 -18.56 21.20
CA ARG A 570 13.03 -18.96 20.17
C ARG A 570 12.11 -20.05 20.69
N TRP A 571 10.84 -19.99 20.34
CA TRP A 571 9.84 -21.04 20.54
C TRP A 571 9.46 -21.58 19.15
N GLN A 572 9.67 -22.88 18.92
CA GLN A 572 9.42 -23.54 17.61
C GLN A 572 10.02 -22.78 16.41
N GLY A 573 11.17 -22.12 16.62
CA GLY A 573 11.90 -21.29 15.64
C GLY A 573 11.55 -19.79 15.67
N GLU A 574 10.35 -19.41 16.10
CA GLU A 574 9.92 -18.01 16.17
C GLU A 574 10.53 -17.28 17.39
N PRO A 575 10.99 -16.02 17.25
CA PRO A 575 11.62 -15.27 18.35
C PRO A 575 10.58 -14.76 19.36
N VAL A 576 10.71 -15.12 20.64
CA VAL A 576 9.73 -14.77 21.70
C VAL A 576 10.31 -13.93 22.84
N ALA A 577 11.62 -14.00 23.09
CA ALA A 577 12.31 -13.18 24.09
C ALA A 577 13.79 -12.99 23.72
N LYS A 578 14.47 -12.02 24.34
CA LYS A 578 15.94 -11.90 24.30
C LYS A 578 16.50 -11.75 25.70
N LEU A 579 17.56 -12.49 26.01
CA LEU A 579 18.26 -12.42 27.30
C LEU A 579 18.87 -11.03 27.52
N THR A 580 18.95 -10.62 28.79
CA THR A 580 19.60 -9.40 29.24
C THR A 580 20.50 -9.69 30.45
N ALA A 581 21.39 -8.75 30.78
CA ALA A 581 22.06 -8.77 32.06
C ALA A 581 21.06 -8.91 33.23
N GLY A 582 21.47 -9.65 34.25
CA GLY A 582 20.83 -9.69 35.57
C GLY A 582 21.89 -9.48 36.66
N ASP A 583 21.48 -9.33 37.91
CA ASP A 583 22.38 -9.01 39.02
C ASP A 583 23.48 -10.07 39.21
N ASP A 584 23.13 -11.35 39.04
CA ASP A 584 24.02 -12.50 39.14
C ASP A 584 24.24 -13.15 37.76
N ALA A 585 25.45 -13.66 37.51
CA ALA A 585 25.83 -14.20 36.21
C ALA A 585 25.03 -15.46 35.81
N LEU A 586 24.55 -16.23 36.79
CA LEU A 586 23.67 -17.39 36.57
C LEU A 586 22.18 -17.06 36.68
N ALA A 587 21.80 -15.79 36.83
CA ALA A 587 20.41 -15.34 36.88
C ALA A 587 20.16 -14.21 35.86
N PRO A 588 20.28 -14.50 34.54
CA PRO A 588 20.04 -13.51 33.50
C PRO A 588 18.59 -13.02 33.51
N GLY A 589 18.39 -11.75 33.16
CA GLY A 589 17.07 -11.23 32.81
C GLY A 589 16.67 -11.61 31.38
N PHE A 590 15.46 -11.24 30.99
CA PHE A 590 15.04 -11.25 29.60
C PHE A 590 13.94 -10.21 29.34
N VAL A 591 13.82 -9.80 28.08
CA VAL A 591 12.73 -8.95 27.58
C VAL A 591 11.94 -9.73 26.54
N LEU A 592 10.61 -9.75 26.66
CA LEU A 592 9.73 -10.37 25.66
C LEU A 592 9.77 -9.60 24.33
N LEU A 593 9.87 -10.33 23.23
CA LEU A 593 9.85 -9.79 21.88
C LEU A 593 8.40 -9.77 21.37
N ALA A 594 7.65 -8.78 21.83
CA ALA A 594 6.25 -8.57 21.49
C ALA A 594 5.95 -7.11 21.15
N ASP A 595 4.84 -6.88 20.47
CA ASP A 595 4.27 -5.55 20.21
C ASP A 595 3.22 -5.16 21.28
N GLU A 596 2.61 -3.98 21.14
CA GLU A 596 1.60 -3.41 22.05
C GLU A 596 0.36 -4.29 22.29
N HIS A 597 0.16 -5.33 21.47
CA HIS A 597 -0.98 -6.25 21.56
C HIS A 597 -0.81 -7.34 22.66
N LEU A 598 0.42 -7.71 23.05
CA LEU A 598 0.63 -8.71 24.12
C LEU A 598 0.56 -8.04 25.51
N THR A 599 -0.64 -8.03 26.09
CA THR A 599 -0.95 -7.31 27.34
C THR A 599 -1.62 -8.22 28.39
N GLY A 600 -1.62 -7.76 29.64
CA GLY A 600 -2.33 -8.41 30.75
C GLY A 600 -2.01 -9.90 30.93
N PRO A 601 -3.01 -10.73 31.30
CA PRO A 601 -2.79 -12.15 31.62
C PRO A 601 -2.15 -12.99 30.50
N ALA A 602 -2.29 -12.59 29.22
CA ALA A 602 -1.62 -13.26 28.12
C ALA A 602 -0.10 -13.03 28.16
N ARG A 603 0.34 -11.80 28.49
CA ARG A 603 1.75 -11.46 28.69
C ARG A 603 2.34 -12.19 29.89
N ASP A 604 1.61 -12.24 31.00
CA ASP A 604 2.09 -12.83 32.26
C ASP A 604 2.34 -14.34 32.10
N LYS A 605 1.42 -15.06 31.43
CA LYS A 605 1.60 -16.48 31.05
C LYS A 605 2.91 -16.74 30.27
N VAL A 606 3.23 -15.87 29.31
CA VAL A 606 4.46 -15.99 28.49
C VAL A 606 5.69 -15.65 29.34
N GLN A 607 5.61 -14.58 30.15
CA GLN A 607 6.67 -14.17 31.07
C GLN A 607 7.04 -15.30 32.05
N ASP A 608 6.06 -15.90 32.73
CA ASP A 608 6.29 -16.98 33.69
C ASP A 608 6.85 -18.24 33.02
N ARG A 609 6.36 -18.60 31.83
CA ARG A 609 6.85 -19.77 31.10
C ARG A 609 8.31 -19.62 30.65
N VAL A 610 8.68 -18.46 30.12
CA VAL A 610 10.05 -18.16 29.69
C VAL A 610 10.99 -18.08 30.90
N ASN A 611 10.55 -17.46 31.99
CA ASN A 611 11.27 -17.43 33.28
C ASN A 611 11.54 -18.85 33.83
N LEU A 612 10.54 -19.73 33.80
CA LEU A 612 10.67 -21.13 34.18
C LEU A 612 11.65 -21.88 33.27
N TRP A 613 11.60 -21.64 31.95
CA TRP A 613 12.52 -22.28 31.01
C TRP A 613 13.96 -21.79 31.18
N VAL A 614 14.21 -20.48 31.28
CA VAL A 614 15.56 -19.93 31.49
C VAL A 614 16.19 -20.51 32.77
N LYS A 615 15.43 -20.58 33.86
CA LYS A 615 15.86 -21.20 35.12
C LYS A 615 16.16 -22.70 34.95
N ALA A 616 15.33 -23.45 34.23
CA ALA A 616 15.57 -24.86 33.96
C ALA A 616 16.79 -25.09 33.05
N HIS A 617 16.99 -24.25 32.03
CA HIS A 617 18.09 -24.36 31.08
C HIS A 617 19.45 -24.07 31.74
N VAL A 618 19.57 -22.93 32.43
CA VAL A 618 20.76 -22.58 33.22
C VAL A 618 20.97 -23.58 34.36
N GLY A 619 19.90 -23.93 35.08
CA GLY A 619 19.92 -24.89 36.18
C GLY A 619 20.37 -26.30 35.78
N THR A 620 20.12 -26.70 34.52
CA THR A 620 20.53 -28.01 34.00
C THR A 620 21.97 -28.00 33.49
N LEU A 621 22.33 -27.03 32.65
CA LEU A 621 23.66 -26.97 32.03
C LEU A 621 24.77 -26.54 33.00
N LEU A 622 24.45 -25.63 33.92
CA LEU A 622 25.41 -25.03 34.86
C LEU A 622 25.21 -25.48 36.31
N LYS A 623 24.49 -26.59 36.53
CA LYS A 623 24.35 -27.24 37.85
C LYS A 623 25.67 -27.31 38.66
N PRO A 624 26.83 -27.69 38.08
CA PRO A 624 28.08 -27.76 38.85
C PRO A 624 28.56 -26.42 39.44
N LEU A 625 28.16 -25.28 38.87
CA LEU A 625 28.43 -23.96 39.45
C LEU A 625 27.42 -23.59 40.53
N ILE A 626 26.15 -23.98 40.38
CA ILE A 626 25.11 -23.77 41.40
C ILE A 626 25.46 -24.58 42.65
N ASP A 627 25.82 -25.85 42.48
CA ASP A 627 26.27 -26.74 43.57
C ASP A 627 27.52 -26.19 44.30
N LEU A 628 28.40 -25.46 43.59
CA LEU A 628 29.56 -24.77 44.17
C LEU A 628 29.25 -23.40 44.78
N LYS A 629 28.16 -22.74 44.38
CA LYS A 629 27.66 -21.47 44.94
C LYS A 629 26.98 -21.71 46.29
N ASP A 630 26.06 -22.67 46.31
CA ASP A 630 25.28 -23.04 47.49
C ASP A 630 26.19 -23.78 48.49
N ALA A 631 27.14 -24.57 47.98
CA ALA A 631 28.26 -25.16 48.71
C ALA A 631 27.82 -25.96 49.95
N GLU A 632 26.75 -26.75 49.81
CA GLU A 632 26.22 -27.58 50.88
C GLU A 632 27.28 -28.58 51.38
N GLY A 633 27.47 -28.65 52.70
CA GLY A 633 28.52 -29.48 53.31
C GLY A 633 29.96 -28.96 53.13
N LEU A 634 30.18 -27.75 52.62
CA LEU A 634 31.48 -27.06 52.66
C LEU A 634 31.48 -25.92 53.68
N GLU A 635 32.48 -25.96 54.57
CA GLU A 635 32.75 -24.96 55.59
C GLU A 635 34.13 -24.29 55.40
N GLY A 636 34.32 -23.16 56.07
CA GLY A 636 35.59 -22.45 56.17
C GLY A 636 36.30 -22.22 54.83
N LEU A 637 37.58 -22.60 54.77
CA LEU A 637 38.46 -22.34 53.62
C LEU A 637 38.03 -23.11 52.35
N ALA A 638 37.41 -24.29 52.48
CA ALA A 638 36.87 -25.03 51.34
C ALA A 638 35.70 -24.29 50.68
N ARG A 639 34.80 -23.70 51.48
CA ARG A 639 33.70 -22.85 51.01
C ARG A 639 34.22 -21.60 50.31
N GLY A 640 35.27 -20.98 50.85
CA GLY A 640 35.93 -19.81 50.25
C GLY A 640 36.50 -20.11 48.85
N ILE A 641 37.21 -21.23 48.67
CA ILE A 641 37.74 -21.59 47.35
C ILE A 641 36.60 -22.01 46.39
N ALA A 642 35.56 -22.70 46.87
CA ALA A 642 34.38 -23.01 46.04
C ALA A 642 33.72 -21.73 45.48
N PHE A 643 33.56 -20.70 46.32
CA PHE A 643 33.07 -19.39 45.89
C PHE A 643 34.00 -18.70 44.88
N ARG A 644 35.33 -18.73 45.07
CA ARG A 644 36.29 -18.19 44.10
C ARG A 644 36.27 -18.93 42.75
N ILE A 645 35.98 -20.24 42.75
CA ILE A 645 35.78 -21.03 41.53
C ILE A 645 34.46 -20.61 40.85
N TYR A 646 33.39 -20.39 41.62
CA TYR A 646 32.12 -19.86 41.14
C TYR A 646 32.27 -18.48 40.46
N GLU A 647 32.90 -17.52 41.15
CA GLU A 647 33.19 -16.18 40.58
C GLU A 647 34.03 -16.25 39.32
N SER A 648 34.95 -17.22 39.24
CA SER A 648 35.80 -17.46 38.06
C SER A 648 35.13 -18.32 36.98
N LEU A 649 33.79 -18.47 37.03
CA LEU A 649 32.97 -19.28 36.12
C LEU A 649 33.48 -20.72 35.91
N GLY A 650 34.07 -21.30 36.96
CA GLY A 650 34.48 -22.70 37.01
C GLY A 650 35.95 -22.99 36.69
N ILE A 651 36.78 -21.96 36.43
CA ILE A 651 38.23 -22.10 36.16
C ILE A 651 39.01 -21.07 36.99
N LEU A 652 39.74 -21.51 38.00
CA LEU A 652 40.61 -20.69 38.86
C LEU A 652 42.08 -21.05 38.60
N GLU A 653 42.96 -20.09 38.37
CA GLU A 653 44.38 -20.43 38.21
C GLU A 653 44.98 -20.80 39.59
N ARG A 654 45.79 -21.86 39.63
CA ARG A 654 46.36 -22.38 40.88
C ARG A 654 47.30 -21.38 41.57
N GLN A 655 47.81 -20.39 40.83
CA GLN A 655 48.65 -19.32 41.38
C GLN A 655 47.82 -18.32 42.22
N ASP A 656 46.60 -17.98 41.78
CA ASP A 656 45.73 -16.97 42.39
C ASP A 656 45.23 -17.35 43.79
N ALA A 657 45.25 -18.64 44.13
CA ALA A 657 44.84 -19.19 45.42
C ALA A 657 45.95 -20.05 46.07
N ALA A 658 47.22 -19.89 45.66
CA ALA A 658 48.30 -20.81 46.00
C ALA A 658 48.55 -21.01 47.51
N ASN A 659 48.21 -20.01 48.34
CA ASN A 659 48.32 -20.11 49.80
C ASN A 659 47.15 -20.89 50.41
N GLU A 660 45.91 -20.62 49.98
CA GLU A 660 44.71 -21.34 50.43
C GLU A 660 44.80 -22.83 50.02
N ILE A 661 45.23 -23.11 48.79
CA ILE A 661 45.38 -24.48 48.27
C ILE A 661 46.40 -25.32 49.05
N ARG A 662 47.42 -24.68 49.65
CA ARG A 662 48.38 -25.33 50.56
C ARG A 662 47.79 -25.66 51.93
N GLN A 663 46.81 -24.87 52.38
CA GLN A 663 46.14 -25.04 53.68
C GLN A 663 44.97 -26.02 53.62
N LEU A 664 44.40 -26.29 52.43
CA LEU A 664 43.47 -27.40 52.23
C LEU A 664 44.08 -28.74 52.67
N ASP A 665 43.43 -29.43 53.59
CA ASP A 665 43.69 -30.84 53.90
C ASP A 665 43.13 -31.78 52.81
N GLN A 666 43.15 -33.10 53.06
CA GLN A 666 42.69 -34.09 52.09
C GLN A 666 41.17 -34.28 52.08
N ASP A 667 40.47 -34.02 53.19
CA ASP A 667 39.02 -34.23 53.35
C ASP A 667 38.24 -33.06 52.76
N MET A 668 38.69 -31.81 52.98
CA MET A 668 38.21 -30.63 52.25
C MET A 668 38.35 -30.83 50.74
N ARG A 669 39.51 -31.34 50.28
CA ARG A 669 39.72 -31.68 48.86
C ARG A 669 38.83 -32.84 48.41
N ALA A 670 38.52 -33.82 49.26
CA ALA A 670 37.60 -34.90 48.92
C ALA A 670 36.16 -34.38 48.73
N SER A 671 35.67 -33.51 49.62
CA SER A 671 34.37 -32.87 49.50
C SER A 671 34.27 -31.97 48.26
N MET A 672 35.30 -31.16 47.96
CA MET A 672 35.32 -30.37 46.72
C MET A 672 35.34 -31.24 45.45
N ARG A 673 36.00 -32.41 45.47
CA ARG A 673 35.96 -33.38 44.35
C ARG A 673 34.56 -33.99 44.16
N LYS A 674 33.74 -34.14 45.22
CA LYS A 674 32.33 -34.58 45.09
C LYS A 674 31.49 -33.56 44.30
N LEU A 675 31.79 -32.27 44.44
CA LEU A 675 31.21 -31.18 43.64
C LEU A 675 31.89 -31.01 42.26
N GLY A 676 32.60 -32.04 41.77
CA GLY A 676 33.18 -32.07 40.42
C GLY A 676 34.49 -31.29 40.23
N VAL A 677 35.05 -30.67 41.27
CA VAL A 677 36.29 -29.88 41.17
C VAL A 677 37.51 -30.79 40.96
N ARG A 678 38.33 -30.50 39.94
CA ARG A 678 39.66 -31.08 39.74
C ARG A 678 40.76 -30.09 40.12
N PHE A 679 41.76 -30.60 40.83
CA PHE A 679 42.96 -29.87 41.26
C PHE A 679 44.14 -30.21 40.34
N GLY A 680 44.29 -29.46 39.24
CA GLY A 680 45.41 -29.60 38.31
C GLY A 680 46.73 -29.03 38.85
N ALA A 681 47.79 -29.13 38.06
CA ALA A 681 49.07 -28.48 38.30
C ALA A 681 48.98 -26.95 38.09
N TYR A 682 48.27 -26.50 37.05
CA TYR A 682 48.19 -25.07 36.70
C TYR A 682 46.82 -24.45 37.05
N ASN A 683 45.73 -25.21 36.95
CA ASN A 683 44.37 -24.74 37.16
C ASN A 683 43.60 -25.62 38.16
N ILE A 684 42.65 -25.01 38.87
CA ILE A 684 41.56 -25.71 39.57
C ILE A 684 40.29 -25.45 38.76
N TYR A 685 39.65 -26.51 38.27
CA TYR A 685 38.57 -26.37 37.30
C TYR A 685 37.50 -27.46 37.43
N VAL A 686 36.32 -27.21 36.86
CA VAL A 686 35.21 -28.18 36.81
C VAL A 686 35.08 -28.74 35.38
N PRO A 687 35.48 -30.00 35.11
CA PRO A 687 35.53 -30.55 33.74
C PRO A 687 34.18 -30.61 33.02
N ALA A 688 33.07 -30.67 33.78
CA ALA A 688 31.72 -30.70 33.21
C ALA A 688 31.37 -29.43 32.43
N LEU A 689 31.96 -28.29 32.81
CA LEU A 689 31.73 -26.98 32.18
C LEU A 689 32.53 -26.80 30.87
N LEU A 690 33.57 -27.61 30.66
CA LEU A 690 34.34 -27.67 29.41
C LEU A 690 33.60 -28.42 28.28
N LYS A 691 32.38 -28.91 28.53
CA LYS A 691 31.51 -29.49 27.49
C LYS A 691 30.92 -28.37 26.61
N PRO A 692 30.58 -28.65 25.33
CA PRO A 692 30.11 -27.62 24.39
C PRO A 692 28.97 -26.75 24.90
N ALA A 693 27.84 -27.33 25.33
CA ALA A 693 26.66 -26.55 25.73
C ALA A 693 26.87 -25.72 27.02
N PRO A 694 27.46 -26.25 28.11
CA PRO A 694 27.86 -25.43 29.26
C PRO A 694 28.85 -24.31 28.91
N SER A 695 29.87 -24.59 28.10
CA SER A 695 30.89 -23.61 27.68
C SER A 695 30.28 -22.48 26.84
N GLN A 696 29.40 -22.82 25.89
CA GLN A 696 28.67 -21.86 25.07
C GLN A 696 27.74 -20.98 25.91
N LEU A 697 26.97 -21.55 26.84
CA LEU A 697 26.09 -20.78 27.73
C LEU A 697 26.89 -19.87 28.66
N LEU A 698 28.03 -20.33 29.20
CA LEU A 698 28.92 -19.49 30.02
C LEU A 698 29.48 -18.31 29.24
N ALA A 699 29.90 -18.52 27.98
CA ALA A 699 30.36 -17.45 27.12
C ALA A 699 29.27 -16.38 26.92
N GLN A 700 28.02 -16.79 26.64
CA GLN A 700 26.88 -15.89 26.49
C GLN A 700 26.54 -15.13 27.78
N LEU A 701 26.45 -15.81 28.92
CA LEU A 701 26.16 -15.18 30.22
C LEU A 701 27.27 -14.23 30.67
N TRP A 702 28.53 -14.56 30.38
CA TRP A 702 29.66 -13.67 30.65
C TRP A 702 29.62 -12.42 29.75
N ALA A 703 29.37 -12.58 28.45
CA ALA A 703 29.27 -11.47 27.50
C ALA A 703 28.10 -10.53 27.82
N LEU A 704 26.94 -11.07 28.23
CA LEU A 704 25.79 -10.29 28.70
C LEU A 704 26.12 -9.40 29.92
N LYS A 705 27.12 -9.76 30.74
CA LYS A 705 27.51 -9.02 31.95
C LYS A 705 28.74 -8.11 31.77
N HIS A 706 29.60 -8.38 30.79
CA HIS A 706 30.89 -7.68 30.62
C HIS A 706 31.10 -7.02 29.24
N GLY A 707 30.21 -7.22 28.28
CA GLY A 707 30.39 -6.75 26.90
C GLY A 707 29.07 -6.59 26.14
N SER A 708 29.06 -7.04 24.88
CA SER A 708 27.88 -7.04 23.99
C SER A 708 27.67 -8.45 23.42
N PRO A 709 26.42 -8.86 23.11
CA PRO A 709 26.14 -10.07 22.32
C PRO A 709 26.85 -10.10 20.94
N ASP A 710 27.28 -8.94 20.43
CA ASP A 710 27.95 -8.80 19.14
C ASP A 710 29.50 -8.76 19.26
N MET A 711 30.07 -9.16 20.40
CA MET A 711 31.53 -9.05 20.62
C MET A 711 32.35 -10.12 19.85
N PRO A 712 33.57 -9.78 19.39
CA PRO A 712 34.46 -10.72 18.71
C PRO A 712 34.69 -12.01 19.50
N GLY A 713 34.69 -13.15 18.79
CA GLY A 713 34.94 -14.47 19.37
C GLY A 713 33.76 -15.13 20.10
N LEU A 714 32.64 -14.45 20.36
CA LEU A 714 31.54 -15.01 21.17
C LEU A 714 30.85 -16.22 20.52
N ALA A 715 30.65 -16.19 19.20
CA ALA A 715 30.12 -17.34 18.46
C ALA A 715 31.21 -18.38 18.13
N GLU A 716 32.43 -17.92 17.85
CA GLU A 716 33.51 -18.74 17.28
C GLU A 716 34.24 -19.57 18.34
N LEU A 717 34.60 -18.99 19.49
CA LEU A 717 35.38 -19.70 20.51
C LEU A 717 34.64 -20.93 21.08
N PRO A 718 33.33 -20.90 21.40
CA PRO A 718 32.60 -22.10 21.81
C PRO A 718 32.58 -23.19 20.74
N GLN A 719 32.44 -22.82 19.45
CA GLN A 719 32.48 -23.77 18.33
C GLN A 719 33.89 -24.39 18.18
N LEU A 720 34.95 -23.58 18.32
CA LEU A 720 36.33 -24.04 18.30
C LEU A 720 36.62 -24.97 19.50
N SER A 721 36.09 -24.68 20.69
CA SER A 721 36.15 -25.56 21.86
C SER A 721 35.46 -26.91 21.61
N ALA A 722 34.27 -26.86 21.00
CA ALA A 722 33.47 -28.04 20.65
C ALA A 722 34.11 -28.89 19.55
N SER A 723 34.87 -28.30 18.62
CA SER A 723 35.57 -28.98 17.53
C SER A 723 36.70 -29.93 17.97
N GLY A 724 36.96 -30.05 19.28
CA GLY A 724 37.97 -30.96 19.84
C GLY A 724 39.42 -30.47 19.73
N ARG A 725 39.67 -29.31 19.10
CA ARG A 725 41.00 -28.69 18.98
C ARG A 725 41.63 -28.48 20.36
N THR A 726 42.84 -29.04 20.56
CA THR A 726 43.56 -28.99 21.84
C THR A 726 44.23 -27.64 22.10
N SER A 727 44.65 -26.95 21.02
CA SER A 727 45.07 -25.55 21.04
C SER A 727 44.61 -24.81 19.79
N ILE A 728 44.49 -23.48 19.90
CA ILE A 728 44.14 -22.53 18.82
C ILE A 728 45.11 -21.34 18.87
N THR A 729 45.22 -20.59 17.77
CA THR A 729 45.95 -19.31 17.74
C THR A 729 45.19 -18.23 18.51
N VAL A 730 45.91 -17.31 19.15
CA VAL A 730 45.32 -16.16 19.86
C VAL A 730 45.06 -15.02 18.88
N ASP A 731 43.79 -14.71 18.63
CA ASP A 731 43.40 -13.45 18.00
C ASP A 731 43.51 -12.29 19.02
N PRO A 732 44.27 -11.21 18.73
CA PRO A 732 44.37 -10.03 19.58
C PRO A 732 43.07 -9.21 19.74
N GLN A 733 42.07 -9.40 18.87
CA GLN A 733 40.78 -8.70 18.94
C GLN A 733 39.80 -9.31 19.96
N ILE A 734 40.05 -10.55 20.40
CA ILE A 734 39.20 -11.27 21.34
C ILE A 734 39.74 -11.13 22.77
N ASP A 735 38.85 -10.82 23.73
CA ASP A 735 39.23 -10.68 25.14
C ASP A 735 39.80 -12.01 25.70
N LYS A 736 40.97 -11.92 26.34
CA LYS A 736 41.65 -13.02 27.05
C LYS A 736 40.77 -13.65 28.13
N ALA A 737 39.84 -12.89 28.71
CA ALA A 737 38.84 -13.41 29.64
C ALA A 737 37.85 -14.39 28.96
N LEU A 738 37.44 -14.13 27.71
CA LEU A 738 36.50 -14.99 26.99
C LEU A 738 37.11 -16.37 26.68
N TYR A 739 38.39 -16.41 26.29
CA TYR A 739 39.14 -17.68 26.16
C TYR A 739 39.07 -18.50 27.45
N LYS A 740 39.30 -17.85 28.61
CA LYS A 740 39.24 -18.49 29.92
C LYS A 740 37.85 -19.07 30.20
N VAL A 741 36.79 -18.31 29.98
CA VAL A 741 35.40 -18.74 30.18
C VAL A 741 35.04 -19.95 29.29
N VAL A 742 35.50 -19.96 28.05
CA VAL A 742 35.25 -21.05 27.09
C VAL A 742 36.04 -22.34 27.40
N GLY A 743 37.12 -22.24 28.17
CA GLY A 743 37.92 -23.39 28.61
C GLY A 743 39.39 -23.40 28.15
N PHE A 744 39.88 -22.31 27.57
CA PHE A 744 41.27 -22.15 27.11
C PHE A 744 42.07 -21.20 28.00
N ARG A 745 43.36 -21.47 28.19
CA ARG A 745 44.32 -20.55 28.81
C ARG A 745 45.26 -19.98 27.75
N VAL A 746 45.47 -18.67 27.77
CA VAL A 746 46.34 -17.97 26.81
C VAL A 746 47.81 -18.18 27.21
N CYS A 747 48.57 -18.84 26.33
CA CYS A 747 49.93 -19.34 26.54
C CYS A 747 50.84 -18.87 25.39
N GLY A 748 51.21 -17.58 25.42
CA GLY A 748 51.97 -16.94 24.34
C GLY A 748 51.09 -16.73 23.10
N PRO A 749 51.52 -17.15 21.89
CA PRO A 749 50.75 -17.01 20.65
C PRO A 749 49.57 -17.99 20.52
N ARG A 750 49.48 -19.00 21.40
CA ARG A 750 48.41 -20.02 21.39
C ARG A 750 47.55 -19.96 22.64
N ALA A 751 46.26 -20.24 22.50
CA ALA A 751 45.37 -20.57 23.61
C ALA A 751 45.19 -22.10 23.66
N VAL A 752 45.39 -22.70 24.84
CA VAL A 752 45.40 -24.16 25.03
C VAL A 752 44.29 -24.56 25.99
N ARG A 753 43.56 -25.64 25.69
CA ARG A 753 42.51 -26.16 26.58
C ARG A 753 43.05 -26.51 27.96
N VAL A 754 42.34 -26.08 29.01
CA VAL A 754 42.73 -26.32 30.42
C VAL A 754 42.90 -27.81 30.70
N ASP A 755 42.01 -28.67 30.23
CA ASP A 755 42.11 -30.12 30.45
C ASP A 755 43.24 -30.81 29.69
N ILE A 756 43.84 -30.14 28.70
CA ILE A 756 45.03 -30.60 27.97
C ILE A 756 46.31 -30.10 28.66
N LEU A 757 46.32 -28.87 29.17
CA LEU A 757 47.43 -28.35 29.98
C LEU A 757 47.71 -29.19 31.23
N GLU A 758 46.66 -29.70 31.90
CA GLU A 758 46.88 -30.59 33.05
C GLU A 758 47.40 -31.98 32.64
N ARG A 759 46.97 -32.53 31.49
CA ARG A 759 47.54 -33.77 30.94
C ARG A 759 49.02 -33.60 30.57
N LEU A 760 49.38 -32.45 30.00
CA LEU A 760 50.78 -32.10 29.72
C LEU A 760 51.60 -32.02 31.04
N ALA A 761 51.02 -31.44 32.10
CA ALA A 761 51.66 -31.42 33.41
C ALA A 761 51.86 -32.82 34.00
N ASP A 762 50.91 -33.73 33.79
CA ASP A 762 50.98 -35.12 34.26
C ASP A 762 51.94 -35.98 33.41
N LEU A 763 52.23 -35.62 32.15
CA LEU A 763 53.35 -36.18 31.37
C LEU A 763 54.71 -35.63 31.84
N ILE A 764 54.81 -34.34 32.13
CA ILE A 764 56.07 -33.69 32.51
C ILE A 764 56.48 -34.01 33.96
N ARG A 765 55.52 -34.14 34.90
CA ARG A 765 55.82 -34.32 36.33
C ARG A 765 56.66 -35.57 36.63
N PRO A 766 56.38 -36.77 36.07
CA PRO A 766 57.23 -37.95 36.26
C PRO A 766 58.67 -37.75 35.78
N LEU A 767 58.86 -37.10 34.63
CA LEU A 767 60.19 -36.88 34.04
C LEU A 767 61.06 -35.95 34.90
N ILE A 768 60.45 -34.91 35.49
CA ILE A 768 61.14 -33.98 36.41
C ILE A 768 61.34 -34.62 37.80
N ALA A 769 60.39 -35.44 38.26
CA ALA A 769 60.49 -36.15 39.54
C ALA A 769 61.45 -37.35 39.50
N TRP A 770 61.78 -37.85 38.30
CA TRP A 770 62.72 -38.94 38.09
C TRP A 770 64.10 -38.59 38.67
N LYS A 771 64.70 -39.59 39.32
CA LYS A 771 66.07 -39.58 39.85
C LYS A 771 66.71 -40.92 39.48
N PRO A 772 68.01 -40.97 39.20
CA PRO A 772 68.71 -42.23 39.12
C PRO A 772 68.68 -42.90 40.50
N LEU A 773 68.05 -44.08 40.57
CA LEU A 773 68.08 -44.96 41.74
C LEU A 773 69.29 -45.91 41.66
N ASP A 774 69.55 -46.42 40.46
CA ASP A 774 70.73 -47.21 40.09
C ASP A 774 71.20 -46.83 38.68
N ALA A 775 72.49 -47.02 38.38
CA ALA A 775 73.08 -46.67 37.09
C ALA A 775 72.65 -47.58 35.92
N SER A 776 71.97 -48.70 36.21
CA SER A 776 71.45 -49.66 35.23
C SER A 776 70.01 -49.38 34.79
N VAL A 777 69.29 -48.45 35.43
CA VAL A 777 67.89 -48.16 35.14
C VAL A 777 67.78 -47.10 34.05
N THR A 778 67.36 -47.51 32.86
CA THR A 778 67.14 -46.61 31.71
C THR A 778 66.12 -45.52 32.07
N PRO A 779 66.41 -44.22 31.82
CA PRO A 779 65.44 -43.16 32.05
C PRO A 779 64.22 -43.30 31.11
N PRO A 780 63.00 -42.96 31.56
CA PRO A 780 61.83 -42.84 30.69
C PRO A 780 62.07 -41.87 29.53
N GLU A 781 61.38 -42.06 28.40
CA GLU A 781 61.49 -41.17 27.25
C GLU A 781 61.22 -39.71 27.65
N GLY A 782 62.20 -38.83 27.38
CA GLY A 782 62.15 -37.42 27.75
C GLY A 782 62.70 -37.07 29.14
N ALA A 783 63.10 -38.03 29.98
CA ALA A 783 63.75 -37.76 31.26
C ALA A 783 65.27 -37.59 31.10
N ILE A 784 65.85 -36.59 31.77
CA ILE A 784 67.30 -36.38 31.78
C ILE A 784 67.96 -37.26 32.85
N ALA A 785 69.02 -37.99 32.48
CA ALA A 785 69.75 -38.93 33.35
C ALA A 785 70.37 -38.34 34.64
N GLN A 786 70.37 -37.01 34.78
CA GLN A 786 70.80 -36.27 35.98
C GLN A 786 69.63 -35.85 36.90
N GLY A 787 68.38 -36.11 36.49
CA GLY A 787 67.15 -35.74 37.20
C GLY A 787 66.78 -34.24 37.11
N GLY A 788 65.55 -33.92 37.52
CA GLY A 788 65.09 -32.53 37.68
C GLY A 788 64.92 -31.71 36.39
N ALA A 789 64.94 -32.36 35.22
CA ALA A 789 64.81 -31.74 33.91
C ALA A 789 64.23 -32.72 32.89
N PHE A 790 63.62 -32.21 31.83
CA PHE A 790 63.03 -33.02 30.76
C PHE A 790 63.37 -32.47 29.36
N THR A 791 63.18 -33.28 28.33
CA THR A 791 63.21 -32.88 26.92
C THR A 791 61.85 -33.10 26.28
N VAL A 792 61.57 -32.39 25.19
CA VAL A 792 60.27 -32.44 24.51
C VAL A 792 60.13 -33.75 23.76
N THR A 793 59.13 -34.56 24.10
CA THR A 793 58.81 -35.81 23.40
C THR A 793 57.69 -35.63 22.37
N VAL A 794 57.60 -36.54 21.41
CA VAL A 794 56.56 -36.52 20.36
C VAL A 794 55.16 -36.56 20.98
N ALA A 795 54.98 -37.32 22.07
CA ALA A 795 53.71 -37.37 22.80
C ALA A 795 53.25 -36.00 23.32
N MET A 796 54.17 -35.09 23.70
CA MET A 796 53.80 -33.75 24.18
C MET A 796 53.37 -32.82 23.04
N THR A 797 54.09 -32.82 21.90
CA THR A 797 53.76 -31.97 20.75
C THR A 797 52.48 -32.44 20.06
N SER A 798 52.28 -33.76 19.92
CA SER A 798 51.03 -34.35 19.43
C SER A 798 49.84 -34.04 20.35
N LEU A 799 50.00 -34.05 21.67
CA LEU A 799 48.94 -33.70 22.63
C LEU A 799 48.47 -32.24 22.48
N LEU A 800 49.39 -31.31 22.23
CA LEU A 800 49.09 -29.88 22.05
C LEU A 800 48.71 -29.47 20.62
N GLY A 801 49.00 -30.30 19.62
CA GLY A 801 48.80 -29.97 18.21
C GLY A 801 49.76 -28.88 17.70
N CYS A 802 50.93 -28.72 18.33
CA CYS A 802 51.94 -27.72 17.95
C CYS A 802 53.36 -28.16 18.35
N ALA A 803 54.37 -27.68 17.62
CA ALA A 803 55.78 -27.94 17.84
C ALA A 803 56.61 -26.67 17.59
N GLY A 804 57.93 -26.72 17.80
CA GLY A 804 58.82 -25.57 17.60
C GLY A 804 58.57 -24.42 18.57
N ASP A 805 58.74 -23.19 18.11
CA ASP A 805 58.68 -21.98 18.95
C ASP A 805 57.33 -21.80 19.66
N ASP A 806 56.22 -22.14 18.99
CA ASP A 806 54.86 -22.13 19.56
C ASP A 806 54.77 -22.99 20.84
N PHE A 807 55.39 -24.17 20.80
CA PHE A 807 55.45 -25.09 21.95
C PHE A 807 56.42 -24.57 23.03
N ALA A 808 57.53 -23.95 22.63
CA ALA A 808 58.48 -23.35 23.55
C ALA A 808 57.86 -22.14 24.31
N GLU A 809 57.05 -21.31 23.66
CA GLU A 809 56.30 -20.23 24.31
C GLU A 809 55.21 -20.74 25.26
N ILE A 810 54.54 -21.85 24.93
CA ILE A 810 53.66 -22.53 25.89
C ILE A 810 54.46 -22.93 27.14
N LEU A 811 55.59 -23.65 27.01
CA LEU A 811 56.38 -24.06 28.18
C LEU A 811 56.93 -22.87 28.99
N LYS A 812 57.37 -21.79 28.33
CA LYS A 812 57.76 -20.53 29.01
C LYS A 812 56.59 -19.95 29.81
N SER A 813 55.39 -19.88 29.24
CA SER A 813 54.18 -19.37 29.92
C SER A 813 53.73 -20.22 31.12
N LEU A 814 54.03 -21.52 31.11
CA LEU A 814 53.80 -22.44 32.23
C LEU A 814 54.88 -22.36 33.32
N GLY A 815 55.93 -21.55 33.12
CA GLY A 815 56.98 -21.30 34.10
C GLY A 815 58.24 -22.17 33.95
N TYR A 816 58.42 -22.86 32.82
CA TYR A 816 59.68 -23.57 32.53
C TYR A 816 60.71 -22.64 31.87
N ARG A 817 62.00 -22.95 32.06
CA ARG A 817 63.12 -22.31 31.37
C ARG A 817 63.87 -23.37 30.56
N ALA A 818 64.28 -23.03 29.33
CA ALA A 818 65.10 -23.88 28.46
C ALA A 818 66.60 -23.63 28.70
N GLU A 819 67.39 -24.68 28.65
CA GLU A 819 68.84 -24.73 28.73
C GLU A 819 69.35 -25.51 27.51
N LYS A 820 70.06 -24.84 26.59
CA LYS A 820 70.65 -25.50 25.43
C LYS A 820 71.84 -26.33 25.86
N ARG A 821 71.83 -27.63 25.52
CA ARG A 821 72.93 -28.55 25.81
C ARG A 821 73.25 -29.39 24.58
N GLU A 822 74.52 -29.45 24.24
CA GLU A 822 75.05 -30.37 23.24
C GLU A 822 75.16 -31.77 23.84
N ILE A 823 74.61 -32.75 23.12
CA ILE A 823 74.71 -34.17 23.47
C ILE A 823 75.14 -34.93 22.22
N GLN A 824 76.11 -35.83 22.37
CA GLN A 824 76.51 -36.77 21.33
C GLN A 824 75.49 -37.92 21.28
N ARG A 825 74.89 -38.15 20.11
CA ARG A 825 73.97 -39.27 19.86
C ARG A 825 74.50 -40.13 18.70
N PRO A 826 74.34 -41.46 18.72
CA PRO A 826 74.67 -42.29 17.56
C PRO A 826 73.78 -41.91 16.38
N VAL A 827 74.37 -41.83 15.18
CA VAL A 827 73.66 -41.57 13.93
C VAL A 827 72.67 -42.71 13.69
N ALA A 828 71.38 -42.41 13.78
CA ALA A 828 70.33 -43.37 13.44
C ALA A 828 70.37 -43.67 11.93
N ALA A 829 70.50 -44.96 11.58
CA ALA A 829 70.57 -45.39 10.18
C ALA A 829 69.34 -44.92 9.39
N LYS A 830 69.56 -44.22 8.28
CA LYS A 830 68.48 -43.72 7.42
C LYS A 830 67.72 -44.90 6.81
N ALA A 831 66.50 -45.13 7.29
CA ALA A 831 65.55 -46.02 6.62
C ALA A 831 65.27 -45.48 5.20
N LYS A 832 65.50 -46.32 4.18
CA LYS A 832 65.14 -45.98 2.79
C LYS A 832 63.61 -45.90 2.66
N PRO A 833 63.05 -44.84 2.05
CA PRO A 833 61.70 -44.90 1.49
C PRO A 833 61.67 -45.93 0.34
N PRO A 834 60.57 -46.68 0.15
CA PRO A 834 60.30 -47.38 -1.10
C PRO A 834 60.05 -46.37 -2.24
N GLU A 835 60.18 -46.83 -3.48
CA GLU A 835 60.24 -45.97 -4.67
C GLU A 835 58.91 -45.28 -5.01
N ALA A 836 59.01 -44.13 -5.69
CA ALA A 836 57.89 -43.23 -5.96
C ALA A 836 57.18 -43.55 -7.29
N VAL A 837 55.86 -43.33 -7.33
CA VAL A 837 55.11 -43.17 -8.58
C VAL A 837 54.82 -41.68 -8.79
N ALA A 838 55.53 -41.12 -9.77
CA ALA A 838 55.37 -39.81 -10.43
C ALA A 838 54.40 -38.76 -9.85
N ALA A 839 54.98 -37.64 -9.41
CA ALA A 839 54.35 -36.31 -9.50
C ALA A 839 55.34 -35.36 -10.19
N ALA A 840 54.95 -34.76 -11.32
CA ALA A 840 55.78 -33.82 -12.07
C ALA A 840 55.61 -32.37 -11.55
N ALA A 841 56.66 -31.57 -11.70
CA ALA A 841 56.70 -30.16 -11.29
C ALA A 841 56.20 -29.21 -12.42
N PRO A 842 55.88 -27.92 -12.12
CA PRO A 842 54.88 -27.16 -12.88
C PRO A 842 55.45 -26.17 -13.90
N VAL A 843 54.55 -25.64 -14.75
CA VAL A 843 54.68 -24.34 -15.45
C VAL A 843 53.32 -23.62 -15.42
N GLU A 844 53.35 -22.29 -15.44
CA GLU A 844 52.19 -21.37 -15.46
C GLU A 844 51.54 -21.28 -16.86
N THR A 845 50.27 -20.86 -16.95
CA THR A 845 49.86 -19.61 -17.67
C THR A 845 48.36 -19.27 -17.57
N GLU A 846 48.09 -17.97 -17.38
CA GLU A 846 46.99 -17.17 -17.93
C GLU A 846 45.51 -17.57 -17.67
N ALA A 847 44.57 -16.79 -18.23
CA ALA A 847 43.20 -16.63 -17.74
C ALA A 847 42.20 -16.25 -18.85
N SER A 848 40.91 -16.13 -18.48
CA SER A 848 39.76 -15.68 -19.30
C SER A 848 39.28 -16.70 -20.37
N ALA A 849 38.00 -16.78 -20.77
CA ALA A 849 36.73 -16.29 -20.20
C ALA A 849 35.54 -17.04 -20.88
N GLU A 850 34.30 -16.60 -20.62
CA GLU A 850 33.07 -16.90 -21.40
C GLU A 850 32.47 -18.32 -21.21
N GLN A 851 31.16 -18.58 -21.37
CA GLN A 851 30.01 -17.70 -21.68
C GLN A 851 28.68 -18.20 -21.05
N THR A 852 27.65 -17.38 -21.24
CA THR A 852 26.24 -17.38 -20.78
C THR A 852 25.33 -18.61 -21.03
N ALA A 853 24.34 -18.78 -20.13
CA ALA A 853 22.91 -19.11 -20.40
C ALA A 853 22.55 -20.53 -20.96
N GLU A 854 21.32 -21.07 -20.89
CA GLU A 854 20.05 -20.75 -20.15
C GLU A 854 19.16 -22.03 -20.04
N ALA A 855 18.04 -21.96 -19.29
CA ALA A 855 16.89 -22.91 -19.28
C ALA A 855 17.19 -24.38 -18.84
N ALA A 856 16.58 -24.89 -17.76
CA ALA A 856 15.23 -25.50 -17.66
C ALA A 856 15.09 -26.83 -18.41
N ASP A 857 14.46 -27.88 -17.88
CA ASP A 857 13.21 -27.87 -17.10
C ASP A 857 13.11 -28.97 -16.00
N VAL A 858 11.96 -29.06 -15.33
CA VAL A 858 11.65 -29.90 -14.16
C VAL A 858 11.12 -31.29 -14.55
N ALA A 859 11.62 -32.33 -13.90
CA ALA A 859 10.87 -33.57 -13.65
C ALA A 859 11.36 -34.26 -12.37
N ALA A 860 10.44 -34.74 -11.56
CA ALA A 860 10.70 -35.66 -10.45
C ALA A 860 9.81 -36.88 -10.63
N GLU A 861 10.29 -38.07 -10.24
CA GLU A 861 9.39 -39.08 -9.66
C GLU A 861 10.13 -40.09 -8.77
N ILE A 862 9.33 -40.72 -7.90
CA ILE A 862 9.70 -41.60 -6.78
C ILE A 862 8.99 -42.94 -7.09
N PRO A 863 9.66 -44.12 -7.02
CA PRO A 863 9.57 -44.87 -5.76
C PRO A 863 10.73 -45.83 -5.41
N ALA A 864 10.94 -46.00 -4.10
CA ALA A 864 11.29 -47.29 -3.50
C ALA A 864 9.99 -48.01 -3.09
N PRO A 865 9.99 -49.35 -2.93
CA PRO A 865 9.84 -49.84 -1.55
C PRO A 865 10.59 -51.14 -1.20
N ASP A 866 10.74 -51.36 0.12
CA ASP A 866 10.79 -52.62 0.88
C ASP A 866 11.68 -53.82 0.45
N ALA A 867 12.65 -54.21 1.30
CA ALA A 867 12.45 -55.28 2.31
C ALA A 867 13.74 -55.96 2.85
N VAL A 868 13.94 -55.89 4.19
CA VAL A 868 14.19 -57.02 5.15
C VAL A 868 15.33 -58.05 4.94
N SER A 869 16.06 -58.37 6.04
CA SER A 869 16.83 -59.61 6.34
C SER A 869 18.18 -59.83 5.60
N GLU A 870 19.24 -60.47 6.13
CA GLU A 870 19.71 -60.77 7.51
C GLU A 870 21.22 -61.15 7.48
N ALA A 871 21.82 -61.26 8.67
CA ALA A 871 22.94 -62.14 9.03
C ALA A 871 24.36 -61.97 8.41
N ALA A 872 25.35 -62.16 9.29
CA ALA A 872 26.76 -62.46 9.01
C ALA A 872 26.93 -64.03 8.98
N PRO A 873 28.13 -64.68 9.09
CA PRO A 873 29.46 -64.16 9.44
C PRO A 873 30.69 -64.83 8.74
N ALA A 874 31.88 -64.44 9.22
CA ALA A 874 33.10 -65.26 9.44
C ALA A 874 33.87 -65.91 8.28
N ALA A 875 35.21 -65.77 8.35
CA ALA A 875 36.12 -66.93 8.39
C ALA A 875 37.50 -66.51 8.96
N GLU A 876 37.96 -67.19 10.01
CA GLU A 876 39.39 -67.29 10.36
C GLU A 876 39.96 -68.58 9.73
N ALA A 877 41.21 -68.57 9.29
CA ALA A 877 42.08 -69.76 9.28
C ALA A 877 43.56 -69.37 9.06
N ALA A 878 44.45 -69.88 9.90
CA ALA A 878 45.88 -70.04 9.57
C ALA A 878 46.11 -71.42 8.92
N PRO A 879 47.29 -71.68 8.32
CA PRO A 879 48.28 -72.45 9.09
C PRO A 879 49.74 -71.98 8.85
N ALA A 880 50.72 -72.74 9.36
CA ALA A 880 52.11 -72.31 9.52
C ALA A 880 53.19 -73.24 8.90
N GLU A 881 54.38 -72.67 8.71
CA GLU A 881 55.74 -73.25 8.68
C GLU A 881 56.09 -74.52 7.89
N GLN A 882 57.03 -74.37 6.92
CA GLN A 882 58.31 -75.12 6.78
C GLN A 882 59.08 -74.58 5.55
N ALA A 883 60.41 -74.70 5.38
CA ALA A 883 61.55 -74.63 6.31
C ALA A 883 62.88 -74.54 5.51
N ALA A 884 63.94 -74.01 6.14
CA ALA A 884 65.38 -74.16 5.82
C ALA A 884 65.94 -73.73 4.43
N ALA A 885 66.89 -72.78 4.48
CA ALA A 885 68.25 -72.94 3.94
C ALA A 885 69.20 -71.94 4.62
N GLU A 886 70.41 -72.35 4.96
CA GLU A 886 71.42 -71.53 5.66
C GLU A 886 72.46 -70.95 4.68
N ALA A 887 73.02 -69.78 5.01
CA ALA A 887 74.32 -69.33 4.50
C ALA A 887 75.00 -68.41 5.54
N ASN A 888 76.25 -68.73 5.90
CA ASN A 888 77.03 -67.95 6.87
C ASN A 888 77.45 -66.58 6.31
N ALA A 889 77.53 -65.60 7.20
CA ALA A 889 78.29 -64.36 6.99
C ALA A 889 79.21 -64.13 8.19
N GLU A 890 80.52 -64.12 7.97
CA GLU A 890 81.50 -63.70 8.98
C GLU A 890 81.55 -62.16 9.09
N ALA A 891 82.13 -61.67 10.18
CA ALA A 891 81.91 -60.30 10.63
C ALA A 891 82.86 -59.25 10.02
N SER A 892 82.35 -58.03 9.91
CA SER A 892 83.14 -56.80 10.01
C SER A 892 82.45 -55.87 11.01
N ALA A 893 83.12 -55.52 12.10
CA ALA A 893 82.61 -54.57 13.09
C ALA A 893 83.06 -53.15 12.75
N ASP A 894 82.12 -52.21 12.74
CA ASP A 894 82.41 -50.77 12.69
C ASP A 894 81.59 -50.05 13.77
N ALA A 895 82.15 -48.98 14.34
CA ALA A 895 81.52 -48.23 15.42
C ALA A 895 80.53 -47.18 14.86
N PRO A 896 79.37 -46.95 15.50
CA PRO A 896 78.43 -45.94 15.02
C PRO A 896 79.00 -44.53 15.21
N GLU A 897 78.98 -43.72 14.14
CA GLU A 897 79.33 -42.30 14.21
C GLU A 897 78.43 -41.56 15.22
N LEU A 898 79.02 -40.61 15.95
CA LEU A 898 78.33 -39.80 16.95
C LEU A 898 78.09 -38.38 16.42
N GLU A 899 76.82 -38.01 16.25
CA GLU A 899 76.38 -36.67 15.88
C GLU A 899 76.26 -35.80 17.15
N THR A 900 76.98 -34.68 17.21
CA THR A 900 76.78 -33.65 18.25
C THR A 900 75.54 -32.84 17.93
N VAL A 901 74.51 -32.94 18.77
CA VAL A 901 73.25 -32.20 18.60
C VAL A 901 72.94 -31.35 19.81
N THR A 902 72.67 -30.07 19.58
CA THR A 902 72.11 -29.16 20.58
C THR A 902 70.63 -29.50 20.79
N ILE A 903 70.26 -29.87 22.02
CA ILE A 903 68.86 -30.07 22.41
C ILE A 903 68.47 -29.09 23.53
N ASP A 904 67.22 -28.65 23.52
CA ASP A 904 66.66 -27.81 24.59
C ASP A 904 66.22 -28.67 25.78
N ILE A 905 66.91 -28.52 26.91
CA ILE A 905 66.58 -29.16 28.18
C ILE A 905 65.73 -28.20 29.00
N TRP A 906 64.56 -28.64 29.45
CA TRP A 906 63.58 -27.83 30.14
C TRP A 906 63.58 -28.11 31.65
N ARG A 907 63.62 -27.03 32.45
CA ARG A 907 63.62 -27.07 33.92
C ARG A 907 62.52 -26.19 34.50
N PRO A 908 61.94 -26.51 35.67
CA PRO A 908 61.09 -25.58 36.40
C PRO A 908 61.85 -24.29 36.73
N GLY A 909 61.27 -23.12 36.44
CA GLY A 909 61.81 -21.85 36.88
C GLY A 909 61.87 -21.78 38.41
N ARG A 910 63.05 -21.49 38.97
CA ARG A 910 63.18 -21.23 40.41
C ARG A 910 62.35 -19.99 40.74
N GLY A 911 61.52 -20.07 41.78
CA GLY A 911 60.57 -19.02 42.16
C GLY A 911 61.23 -17.77 42.73
N GLU A 912 61.86 -16.97 41.88
CA GLU A 912 62.35 -15.63 42.22
C GLU A 912 61.16 -14.72 42.54
N ARG A 913 61.15 -14.13 43.74
CA ARG A 913 60.24 -13.02 44.06
C ARG A 913 60.47 -11.93 43.00
N ARG A 914 59.44 -11.54 42.25
CA ARG A 914 59.56 -10.45 41.26
C ARG A 914 60.08 -9.20 41.95
N GLY A 915 61.31 -8.82 41.60
CA GLY A 915 61.92 -7.59 42.06
C GLY A 915 61.11 -6.39 41.60
N ARG A 916 60.98 -5.41 42.49
CA ARG A 916 60.46 -4.08 42.21
C ARG A 916 61.33 -3.42 41.13
N PRO A 917 60.77 -2.89 40.03
CA PRO A 917 61.51 -2.01 39.14
C PRO A 917 61.69 -0.64 39.80
N GLU A 918 62.75 -0.48 40.59
CA GLU A 918 63.41 0.83 40.71
C GLU A 918 64.29 1.01 39.46
N GLY A 919 64.43 2.24 38.98
CA GLY A 919 65.01 2.51 37.67
C GLY A 919 65.83 3.79 37.59
N GLU A 920 66.71 3.82 36.60
CA GLU A 920 67.62 4.90 36.22
C GLU A 920 67.77 4.88 34.69
N ALA A 921 68.15 5.95 33.98
CA ALA A 921 68.12 7.39 34.27
C ALA A 921 68.01 8.10 32.89
N ARG A 922 67.16 9.12 32.69
CA ARG A 922 67.36 10.53 33.08
C ARG A 922 68.73 11.14 32.68
N ARG A 923 68.74 11.77 31.51
CA ARG A 923 69.30 13.12 31.30
C ARG A 923 68.25 13.96 30.53
N GLY A 924 68.01 15.23 30.81
CA GLY A 924 68.47 16.02 31.97
C GLY A 924 68.26 17.52 31.77
N GLY A 925 67.86 18.23 32.83
CA GLY A 925 67.75 19.69 32.87
C GLY A 925 66.38 20.29 32.46
N ASP A 926 65.92 21.40 33.05
CA ASP A 926 66.44 22.06 34.27
C ASP A 926 65.43 23.07 34.89
N ARG A 927 65.53 23.28 36.23
CA ARG A 927 65.16 24.48 37.04
C ARG A 927 63.77 25.18 36.87
N ASN A 928 63.11 25.74 37.91
CA ASN A 928 63.34 25.81 39.37
C ASN A 928 62.08 26.30 40.14
N ARG A 929 61.93 25.93 41.44
CA ARG A 929 61.18 26.57 42.59
C ARG A 929 59.79 27.27 42.37
N GLY A 930 58.83 27.19 43.30
CA GLY A 930 58.71 26.38 44.54
C GLY A 930 57.83 27.01 45.65
N GLN A 931 57.35 26.17 46.59
CA GLN A 931 56.63 26.49 47.85
C GLN A 931 55.19 27.08 47.74
N GLY A 932 54.22 26.73 48.60
CA GLY A 932 54.17 25.62 49.58
C GLY A 932 53.04 25.73 50.64
N GLN A 933 52.61 24.57 51.18
CA GLN A 933 51.74 24.38 52.38
C GLN A 933 50.25 24.84 52.25
N GLY A 934 49.26 24.23 52.94
CA GLY A 934 49.29 23.00 53.78
C GLY A 934 47.90 22.64 54.39
N GLN A 935 47.78 21.40 54.88
CA GLN A 935 46.89 20.80 55.91
C GLN A 935 45.53 21.45 56.29
N GLY A 936 44.51 20.61 56.54
CA GLY A 936 43.32 21.00 57.33
C GLY A 936 42.21 19.93 57.42
N GLU A 937 41.85 19.51 58.63
CA GLU A 937 40.63 18.73 58.93
C GLU A 937 39.43 19.67 59.19
N GLY A 938 38.19 19.16 59.15
CA GLY A 938 37.05 19.95 59.64
C GLY A 938 35.65 19.36 59.43
N ARG A 939 35.01 18.90 60.50
CA ARG A 939 33.53 18.76 60.56
C ARG A 939 32.92 20.11 60.93
N GLY A 940 31.82 20.52 60.32
CA GLY A 940 31.11 21.74 60.73
C GLY A 940 29.75 21.97 60.05
N GLN A 941 28.67 21.55 60.70
CA GLN A 941 27.33 22.05 60.39
C GLN A 941 27.07 23.36 61.15
N GLY A 942 26.40 24.33 60.52
CA GLY A 942 25.77 25.42 61.28
C GLY A 942 25.41 26.67 60.49
N ARG A 943 24.10 26.97 60.44
CA ARG A 943 23.42 28.30 60.50
C ARG A 943 24.05 29.47 59.71
N GLY A 944 23.33 30.24 58.91
CA GLY A 944 21.87 30.48 58.89
C GLY A 944 21.62 31.99 58.66
N ASP A 945 20.51 32.36 58.03
CA ASP A 945 20.26 33.67 57.42
C ASP A 945 20.64 34.94 58.21
N ARG A 946 21.11 35.97 57.47
CA ARG A 946 20.53 37.33 57.48
C ARG A 946 21.05 38.23 56.34
N ARG A 947 20.12 38.60 55.43
CA ARG A 947 19.67 39.98 55.06
C ARG A 947 20.69 41.13 54.82
N PRO A 948 20.33 42.19 54.05
CA PRO A 948 19.53 42.25 52.81
C PRO A 948 20.06 43.36 51.84
N HIS A 949 19.15 43.97 51.05
CA HIS A 949 19.15 45.38 50.58
C HIS A 949 19.38 45.66 49.08
N GLN A 950 19.34 46.94 48.68
CA GLN A 950 18.83 47.42 47.38
C GLN A 950 19.88 48.00 46.42
N GLY A 951 19.77 47.66 45.13
CA GLY A 951 19.43 48.66 44.10
C GLY A 951 20.51 49.26 43.16
N LYS A 952 20.00 49.65 41.97
CA LYS A 952 20.49 50.68 41.00
C LYS A 952 21.72 50.44 40.09
N ARG A 953 21.48 50.71 38.78
CA ARG A 953 22.35 51.43 37.80
C ARG A 953 23.64 50.75 37.30
N GLU A 954 24.28 51.15 36.18
CA GLU A 954 23.92 51.78 34.88
C GLU A 954 25.16 51.60 33.94
N GLY A 955 25.01 51.63 32.59
CA GLY A 955 26.11 51.98 31.66
C GLY A 955 26.77 50.87 30.79
N GLY A 956 27.23 51.29 29.60
CA GLY A 956 28.28 50.65 28.76
C GLY A 956 29.51 51.60 28.68
N PRO A 957 30.26 51.77 27.56
CA PRO A 957 30.15 51.19 26.21
C PRO A 957 31.54 50.82 25.54
N GLU A 958 31.59 50.72 24.19
CA GLU A 958 32.78 50.75 23.28
C GLU A 958 33.80 49.56 23.30
N GLY A 959 34.54 49.23 22.21
CA GLY A 959 34.42 49.62 20.79
C GLY A 959 35.66 49.28 19.88
N SER A 960 35.45 48.95 18.59
CA SER A 960 36.47 48.80 17.47
C SER A 960 37.54 47.68 17.58
N ARG A 961 38.24 47.13 16.56
CA ARG A 961 38.40 47.16 15.05
C ARG A 961 39.32 45.95 14.68
N GLU A 962 39.65 45.44 13.47
CA GLU A 962 39.31 45.47 12.01
C GLU A 962 40.03 44.24 11.36
N GLY A 963 40.02 43.87 10.06
CA GLY A 963 39.35 44.38 8.84
C GLY A 963 40.04 43.96 7.51
N GLY A 964 39.46 43.04 6.72
CA GLY A 964 39.90 42.63 5.36
C GLY A 964 38.97 41.56 4.76
N ARG A 965 38.22 41.77 3.66
CA ARG A 965 38.59 41.92 2.21
C ARG A 965 38.86 40.57 1.52
N ASP A 966 38.37 40.23 0.31
CA ASP A 966 37.44 40.80 -0.70
C ASP A 966 36.88 39.60 -1.55
N GLY A 967 35.89 39.67 -2.46
CA GLY A 967 35.04 40.76 -3.01
C GLY A 967 33.56 40.29 -3.12
N ALA A 968 32.81 40.39 -4.23
CA ALA A 968 32.98 40.96 -5.58
C ALA A 968 31.59 41.38 -6.19
N ARG A 969 31.41 41.57 -7.52
CA ARG A 969 30.22 42.20 -8.16
C ARG A 969 30.09 41.90 -9.69
N PRO A 970 29.13 42.42 -10.53
CA PRO A 970 28.32 43.69 -10.50
C PRO A 970 26.77 43.57 -10.71
N GLU A 971 25.90 44.44 -10.16
CA GLU A 971 25.34 45.77 -10.59
C GLU A 971 24.29 45.77 -11.74
N GLY A 972 23.23 46.62 -11.75
CA GLY A 972 22.69 47.54 -10.71
C GLY A 972 21.73 48.66 -11.23
N ARG A 973 21.16 49.45 -10.29
CA ARG A 973 20.47 50.80 -10.45
C ARG A 973 19.13 50.87 -11.24
N ARG A 974 18.21 51.85 -11.05
CA ARG A 974 17.84 52.80 -9.95
C ARG A 974 16.48 53.46 -10.26
N GLY A 975 15.77 54.00 -9.25
CA GLY A 975 14.63 54.93 -9.45
C GLY A 975 13.95 55.35 -8.13
N ASP A 976 13.97 56.64 -7.80
CA ASP A 976 13.36 57.24 -6.59
C ASP A 976 12.05 58.00 -6.90
N GLY A 977 11.13 58.15 -5.92
CA GLY A 977 9.73 58.54 -6.21
C GLY A 977 8.90 59.34 -5.18
N ASN A 978 9.48 59.81 -4.07
CA ASN A 978 8.94 60.85 -3.16
C ASN A 978 7.75 60.52 -2.20
N ARG A 979 7.57 61.40 -1.18
CA ARG A 979 6.53 61.44 -0.10
C ARG A 979 6.09 62.91 0.11
N PRO A 980 4.92 63.24 0.70
CA PRO A 980 4.76 63.43 2.17
C PRO A 980 3.43 62.83 2.72
N GLU A 981 3.28 62.42 3.99
CA GLU A 981 3.09 63.20 5.24
C GLU A 981 1.78 64.02 5.36
N GLY A 982 1.10 63.88 6.51
CA GLY A 982 -0.12 64.62 6.87
C GLY A 982 -0.91 63.93 7.99
N ALA A 983 -0.84 64.45 9.22
CA ALA A 983 -1.48 63.87 10.41
C ALA A 983 -2.38 64.87 11.13
N SER A 984 -3.39 64.40 11.88
CA SER A 984 -3.96 65.08 13.04
C SER A 984 -4.78 64.14 13.93
N ARG A 985 -4.89 64.47 15.23
CA ARG A 985 -5.62 63.73 16.27
C ARG A 985 -6.94 64.42 16.62
N GLY A 986 -7.83 63.69 17.31
CA GLY A 986 -8.92 64.26 18.11
C GLY A 986 -9.30 63.31 19.25
N GLU A 987 -9.13 63.74 20.51
CA GLU A 987 -9.41 62.95 21.72
C GLU A 987 -10.55 63.56 22.54
N ASP A 988 -11.31 62.70 23.23
CA ASP A 988 -12.03 62.92 24.50
C ASP A 988 -13.00 64.11 24.69
N ARG A 989 -14.23 63.78 25.15
CA ARG A 989 -14.57 63.92 26.60
C ARG A 989 -15.94 63.34 27.04
N ARG A 990 -15.85 62.34 27.93
CA ARG A 990 -16.59 62.17 29.21
C ARG A 990 -18.14 62.21 29.28
N GLY A 991 -18.72 61.12 29.80
CA GLY A 991 -20.01 61.09 30.50
C GLY A 991 -20.24 59.76 31.26
N GLY A 992 -20.45 59.81 32.59
CA GLY A 992 -20.81 58.66 33.45
C GLY A 992 -22.06 58.97 34.29
N PRO A 993 -22.50 58.13 35.27
CA PRO A 993 -21.70 57.26 36.14
C PRO A 993 -22.26 55.81 36.35
N ARG A 994 -21.88 55.16 37.48
CA ARG A 994 -22.02 53.70 37.77
C ARG A 994 -23.08 53.34 38.82
N ARG A 995 -23.47 52.05 38.88
CA ARG A 995 -23.49 51.09 40.04
C ARG A 995 -23.95 49.71 39.51
N ASP A 996 -23.40 48.53 39.87
CA ASP A 996 -23.16 47.88 41.19
C ASP A 996 -24.50 47.45 41.87
N ASP A 997 -24.72 46.23 42.41
CA ASP A 997 -23.84 45.10 42.80
C ASP A 997 -24.63 43.76 42.99
N ARG A 998 -23.93 42.63 43.27
CA ARG A 998 -24.32 41.40 44.03
C ARG A 998 -25.16 40.23 43.44
N LYS A 999 -24.43 39.12 43.20
CA LYS A 999 -24.50 37.79 43.89
C LYS A 999 -25.86 37.14 44.24
N GLY A 1000 -26.19 36.05 43.52
CA GLY A 1000 -25.94 34.66 43.99
C GLY A 1000 -27.00 33.89 44.82
N GLY A 1001 -27.14 32.58 44.56
CA GLY A 1001 -27.83 31.62 45.45
C GLY A 1001 -28.48 30.41 44.74
N LYS A 1002 -28.20 29.18 45.19
CA LYS A 1002 -29.05 27.98 45.02
C LYS A 1002 -29.87 27.76 46.30
N PRO A 1003 -31.01 27.06 46.22
CA PRO A 1003 -31.19 25.92 47.14
C PRO A 1003 -31.87 24.68 46.51
N GLN A 1004 -31.94 23.59 47.29
CA GLN A 1004 -32.77 22.39 47.03
C GLN A 1004 -33.95 22.37 48.03
N GLY A 1005 -35.03 21.62 47.74
CA GLY A 1005 -35.72 20.83 48.79
C GLY A 1005 -37.25 20.83 48.89
N GLN A 1006 -37.84 19.70 48.49
CA GLN A 1006 -38.93 18.93 49.15
C GLN A 1006 -40.40 19.42 49.23
N GLY A 1007 -41.29 18.41 49.26
CA GLY A 1007 -42.76 18.48 49.46
C GLY A 1007 -43.54 18.25 48.15
N GLY A 1008 -44.54 17.37 48.05
CA GLY A 1008 -45.08 16.34 48.96
C GLY A 1008 -46.52 15.97 48.55
N ARG A 1009 -47.04 14.75 48.72
CA ARG A 1009 -46.49 13.50 49.32
C ARG A 1009 -46.76 12.30 48.37
N ASP A 1010 -47.49 11.18 48.61
CA ASP A 1010 -48.18 10.58 49.78
C ASP A 1010 -48.29 9.02 49.68
N GLN A 1011 -49.15 8.40 50.49
CA GLN A 1011 -49.33 6.96 50.80
C GLN A 1011 -49.61 5.99 49.61
N GLY A 1012 -49.23 4.70 49.63
CA GLY A 1012 -48.29 3.96 50.53
C GLY A 1012 -48.79 2.58 51.03
N ASN A 1013 -47.92 1.54 51.03
CA ASN A 1013 -47.78 0.49 52.08
C ASN A 1013 -46.56 -0.44 51.79
N ARG A 1014 -46.15 -1.28 52.77
CA ARG A 1014 -45.19 -2.41 52.66
C ARG A 1014 -45.95 -3.76 52.81
N ASP A 1015 -45.38 -4.97 52.80
CA ASP A 1015 -43.99 -5.47 52.93
C ASP A 1015 -43.86 -6.93 52.42
N GLN A 1016 -42.64 -7.49 52.45
CA GLN A 1016 -42.23 -8.92 52.37
C GLN A 1016 -42.33 -9.70 51.03
N GLY A 1017 -41.33 -10.57 50.80
CA GLY A 1017 -41.36 -11.66 49.80
C GLY A 1017 -40.06 -11.86 49.00
N ASN A 1018 -39.22 -12.83 49.37
CA ASN A 1018 -37.96 -13.14 48.67
C ASN A 1018 -37.91 -14.62 48.22
N ARG A 1019 -37.83 -14.88 46.89
CA ARG A 1019 -36.94 -15.88 46.21
C ARG A 1019 -37.33 -16.15 44.74
N ASP A 1020 -36.31 -16.12 43.88
CA ASP A 1020 -36.03 -16.95 42.69
C ASP A 1020 -37.17 -17.48 41.78
N ARG A 1021 -37.23 -17.01 40.52
CA ARG A 1021 -37.08 -17.86 39.29
C ARG A 1021 -37.23 -17.13 37.94
N ALA A 1022 -36.27 -17.42 37.05
CA ALA A 1022 -36.35 -17.53 35.57
C ALA A 1022 -36.90 -16.38 34.68
N PRO A 1023 -36.33 -16.16 33.46
CA PRO A 1023 -36.82 -15.17 32.49
C PRO A 1023 -38.10 -15.63 31.77
N ARG A 1024 -38.85 -14.68 31.20
CA ARG A 1024 -40.05 -14.92 30.37
C ARG A 1024 -39.78 -14.67 28.88
N ALA A 1025 -40.52 -15.38 28.04
CA ALA A 1025 -40.37 -15.41 26.58
C ALA A 1025 -41.07 -14.25 25.86
N ASP A 1026 -40.73 -14.10 24.57
CA ASP A 1026 -41.25 -13.08 23.65
C ASP A 1026 -42.75 -13.20 23.32
N LYS A 1027 -43.30 -12.10 22.80
CA LYS A 1027 -44.70 -12.02 22.36
C LYS A 1027 -44.88 -12.51 20.92
N PRO A 1028 -46.01 -13.16 20.58
CA PRO A 1028 -46.35 -13.49 19.20
C PRO A 1028 -46.68 -12.24 18.36
N ILE A 1029 -46.51 -12.36 17.04
CA ILE A 1029 -46.69 -11.29 16.05
C ILE A 1029 -48.16 -11.15 15.63
N ASP A 1030 -48.58 -9.92 15.31
CA ASP A 1030 -49.94 -9.59 14.83
C ASP A 1030 -50.27 -10.30 13.49
N PRO A 1031 -51.36 -11.09 13.40
CA PRO A 1031 -51.75 -11.80 12.18
C PRO A 1031 -52.21 -10.89 11.04
N ASN A 1032 -52.54 -9.62 11.28
CA ASN A 1032 -52.89 -8.65 10.23
C ASN A 1032 -51.67 -7.88 9.68
N SER A 1033 -50.45 -8.21 10.13
CA SER A 1033 -49.23 -7.62 9.60
C SER A 1033 -48.95 -8.08 8.16
N PRO A 1034 -48.55 -7.18 7.23
CA PRO A 1034 -48.11 -7.56 5.88
C PRO A 1034 -46.98 -8.60 5.86
N PHE A 1035 -46.16 -8.64 6.91
CA PHE A 1035 -45.09 -9.62 7.08
C PHE A 1035 -45.60 -11.04 7.36
N ALA A 1036 -46.79 -11.20 7.96
CA ALA A 1036 -47.41 -12.50 8.17
C ALA A 1036 -47.83 -13.14 6.84
N ALA A 1037 -48.38 -12.35 5.92
CA ALA A 1037 -48.73 -12.80 4.57
C ALA A 1037 -47.48 -13.21 3.76
N LEU A 1038 -46.37 -12.46 3.87
CA LEU A 1038 -45.09 -12.82 3.23
C LEU A 1038 -44.48 -14.10 3.81
N MET A 1039 -44.55 -14.31 5.13
CA MET A 1039 -44.13 -15.56 5.77
C MET A 1039 -44.97 -16.76 5.30
N ALA A 1040 -46.29 -16.60 5.18
CA ALA A 1040 -47.19 -17.63 4.67
C ALA A 1040 -46.89 -17.98 3.19
N LEU A 1041 -46.58 -16.97 2.36
CA LEU A 1041 -46.19 -17.16 0.95
C LEU A 1041 -44.82 -17.88 0.83
N LYS A 1042 -43.86 -17.57 1.70
CA LYS A 1042 -42.57 -18.27 1.74
C LYS A 1042 -42.76 -19.74 2.12
N ALA A 1043 -43.54 -20.01 3.15
CA ALA A 1043 -43.84 -21.37 3.63
C ALA A 1043 -44.63 -22.22 2.61
N SER A 1044 -45.47 -21.60 1.76
CA SER A 1044 -46.15 -22.33 0.68
C SER A 1044 -45.22 -22.66 -0.49
N MET A 1045 -44.28 -21.77 -0.84
CA MET A 1045 -43.26 -22.05 -1.86
C MET A 1045 -42.25 -23.12 -1.41
N GLU A 1046 -41.85 -23.14 -0.13
CA GLU A 1046 -40.94 -24.15 0.42
C GLU A 1046 -41.56 -25.55 0.45
N LYS A 1047 -42.89 -25.66 0.64
CA LYS A 1047 -43.64 -26.92 0.51
C LYS A 1047 -43.93 -27.34 -0.95
N GLY A 1048 -43.54 -26.53 -1.94
CA GLY A 1048 -43.65 -26.86 -3.37
C GLY A 1048 -42.41 -27.52 -3.96
N LYS A 1049 -41.42 -27.92 -3.14
CA LYS A 1049 -40.12 -28.47 -3.57
C LYS A 1049 -39.69 -29.73 -2.81
N SER A 1050 -40.65 -30.51 -2.33
CA SER A 1050 -40.46 -31.83 -1.70
C SER A 1050 -41.30 -32.88 -2.43
#